data_AF-A0A4Y7RTR9-F1
#
_entry.id   AF-A0A4Y7RTR9-F1
#
_cell.length_a   1.000
_cell.length_b   1.000
_cell.length_c   1.000
_cell.angle_alpha   90.00
_cell.angle_beta   90.00
_cell.angle_gamma   90.00
#
_symmetry.space_group_name_H-M   'P 1'
#
loop_
_entity.id
_entity.type
_entity.pdbx_description
1 polymer ?
#
loop_
_entity_poly.entity_id
_entity_poly.type
_entity_poly.pdbx_seq_one_letter_code
_entity_poly.pdbx_strand_id
1 'polypeptide(L)'
;MNKYLRNLIVALVFSMACAVVFAPSAFALGENMNLTVTTVIDNAAEYPAQCANLSSKYSAVRIYRMKYSATYANIPTESSSKVFDIVNNQTTTINYSDYSSATCDAFWFEANEYTDQHLSLRSVEYTDADNLKAYTYNPTGSPNPYSVEPFNWVEVIDSSKRAASVTLHFQYNTDIGSVEPDPDPEPEYSKKIDYLGDGVTNPDTTVNGKNDYRLYLDVTTQQAASDNKADIIFVLDVSGSMAYNLGSGQSRISVLKSTMINAIKNLTQNPYNRISIIKFSSNSEVVISNSTDRDQLISSVQGLTAAGGTNYYESLLDAVSEINTMTGSDTENREKVVIFITDGAPTFASPAAVTSSNNTFAGMIYACQAVRQISIVDKFYSIFIGDNTGSASTLQTITQMVNVRKEKYMVQANSAEQVSNTFKRFMSKMSNSLYNVKISDILSQYVSYTGGMKVTRVTGSGEPVTLTLGIDYSVSAESGLAIQLFQTTTPESRYTVSFNVRSSDEALDYYDLNQSYPNVGDADTDYPGNATSSGQPGFYSNTSAALSYSFGGNGATQKVYDKPVVQVVEPDAVPVEIQVRKTLTGKDLEAGMFSFELTEVTEQGDVIIGTVANNAEGFITFNSLSLNKPGTYTYKIKEVMPSTPQPGMSYDTKTIQVIVVVTRSNDDLVAEVSYDPSAAVFINSYIPQPVYVTLKAKKELAGQALTAGMFNFSLFEGSVSVETVPNNASGNIQFSPLKFEKTGDYTYTIRESVPIPANANIIYDYKIITAQITVTDDNGFLKASVQYTPDEPFRNKIYSPLDATIELKKVLTGMQLTAGMFQFELKDEAGSTIKDTTNLADGTIPFNLTYTTPGDHIYTIQEVDPSSPNYRGSIPENISKHMTCDEKTIKVTVQVNDDGSGKLVPTVKYPEDPTFYNSYKVRGGIW
;
A
#
# COMPACT_ATOMS: atom_id res chain seq x y z
N MET A 1 -92.52 -14.45 76.40
CA MET A 1 -92.02 -14.01 77.71
C MET A 1 -90.52 -13.78 77.59
N ASN A 2 -89.92 -12.67 78.00
CA ASN A 2 -90.46 -11.32 78.21
C ASN A 2 -89.28 -10.32 78.22
N LYS A 3 -89.50 -9.14 77.64
CA LYS A 3 -89.18 -7.77 78.15
C LYS A 3 -87.96 -7.59 79.08
N TYR A 4 -87.10 -6.58 78.92
CA TYR A 4 -87.41 -5.17 78.62
C TYR A 4 -86.32 -4.45 77.82
N LEU A 5 -86.69 -3.32 77.19
CA LEU A 5 -85.83 -2.47 76.36
C LEU A 5 -86.19 -0.98 76.57
N ARG A 6 -85.17 -0.11 76.50
CA ARG A 6 -85.21 1.34 76.14
C ARG A 6 -85.72 2.45 77.10
N ASN A 7 -84.89 3.51 77.17
CA ASN A 7 -85.18 4.97 77.16
C ASN A 7 -85.50 5.75 78.46
N LEU A 8 -84.71 6.82 78.78
CA LEU A 8 -84.94 8.26 78.46
C LEU A 8 -84.52 9.29 79.58
N ILE A 9 -83.68 10.31 79.24
CA ILE A 9 -83.70 11.77 79.67
C ILE A 9 -83.60 12.15 81.20
N VAL A 10 -83.10 13.31 81.68
CA VAL A 10 -82.03 14.31 81.38
C VAL A 10 -81.90 15.28 82.60
N ALA A 11 -80.79 16.05 82.69
CA ALA A 11 -80.40 17.12 83.65
C ALA A 11 -81.51 17.99 84.33
N LEU A 12 -81.30 18.74 85.43
CA LEU A 12 -80.36 19.88 85.62
C LEU A 12 -80.49 20.50 87.06
N VAL A 13 -79.76 21.60 87.37
CA VAL A 13 -80.04 22.69 88.37
C VAL A 13 -79.14 22.82 89.64
N PHE A 14 -78.26 23.85 89.58
CA PHE A 14 -77.79 24.80 90.64
C PHE A 14 -76.41 24.73 91.34
N SER A 15 -75.99 25.92 91.81
CA SER A 15 -74.61 26.38 92.02
C SER A 15 -74.42 27.24 93.29
N MET A 16 -73.13 27.48 93.63
CA MET A 16 -72.57 28.66 94.34
C MET A 16 -72.65 28.73 95.89
N ALA A 17 -71.48 28.77 96.57
CA ALA A 17 -71.09 29.79 97.58
C ALA A 17 -69.68 29.57 98.22
N CYS A 18 -69.05 30.68 98.60
CA CYS A 18 -67.64 30.94 98.99
C CYS A 18 -67.12 30.48 100.38
N ALA A 19 -65.77 30.44 100.54
CA ALA A 19 -64.93 31.08 101.60
C ALA A 19 -63.55 30.33 101.78
N VAL A 20 -62.41 30.79 101.25
CA VAL A 20 -61.46 31.85 101.69
C VAL A 20 -60.62 31.52 102.96
N VAL A 21 -59.29 31.38 102.77
CA VAL A 21 -58.22 31.63 103.77
C VAL A 21 -56.96 32.19 103.06
N PHE A 22 -56.28 33.17 103.66
CA PHE A 22 -55.02 33.83 103.22
C PHE A 22 -53.79 33.14 103.85
N ALA A 23 -52.51 33.26 103.45
CA ALA A 23 -51.73 34.06 102.48
C ALA A 23 -50.33 33.35 102.31
N PRO A 24 -49.24 33.86 101.65
CA PRO A 24 -49.01 35.17 101.00
C PRO A 24 -48.42 35.09 99.56
N SER A 25 -48.10 36.25 98.99
CA SER A 25 -47.50 36.45 97.67
C SER A 25 -46.17 35.71 97.46
N ALA A 26 -46.18 34.68 96.61
CA ALA A 26 -44.98 34.24 95.92
C ALA A 26 -44.74 35.16 94.70
N PHE A 27 -43.49 35.55 94.47
CA PHE A 27 -43.11 36.27 93.24
C PHE A 27 -43.43 35.37 92.03
N ALA A 28 -44.28 35.86 91.12
CA ALA A 28 -44.46 35.22 89.83
C ALA A 28 -43.16 35.34 89.04
N LEU A 29 -42.42 34.23 88.90
CA LEU A 29 -41.46 34.06 87.83
C LEU A 29 -42.23 34.24 86.51
N GLY A 30 -41.79 35.16 85.66
CA GLY A 30 -42.50 35.51 84.42
C GLY A 30 -42.74 34.28 83.55
N GLU A 31 -43.99 34.03 83.21
CA GLU A 31 -44.37 32.89 82.37
C GLU A 31 -43.80 33.05 80.95
N ASN A 32 -43.14 32.00 80.46
CA ASN A 32 -42.58 31.96 79.11
C ASN A 32 -43.68 32.14 78.06
N MET A 33 -43.32 32.77 76.93
CA MET A 33 -44.17 32.76 75.75
C MET A 33 -43.98 31.43 75.01
N ASN A 34 -45.08 30.73 74.76
CA ASN A 34 -45.09 29.42 74.13
C ASN A 34 -45.64 29.53 72.72
N LEU A 35 -44.78 29.38 71.71
CA LEU A 35 -45.19 29.28 70.31
C LEU A 35 -45.41 27.82 69.96
N THR A 36 -46.63 27.45 69.63
CA THR A 36 -46.96 26.12 69.09
C THR A 36 -46.89 26.17 67.57
N VAL A 37 -45.99 25.38 66.99
CA VAL A 37 -45.78 25.30 65.53
C VAL A 37 -46.20 23.91 65.07
N THR A 38 -47.19 23.83 64.18
CA THR A 38 -47.49 22.62 63.42
C THR A 38 -46.82 22.70 62.06
N THR A 39 -46.08 21.68 61.65
CA THR A 39 -45.45 21.60 60.33
C THR A 39 -46.22 20.66 59.40
N VAL A 40 -46.68 21.17 58.27
CA VAL A 40 -47.37 20.40 57.22
C VAL A 40 -46.52 20.45 55.96
N ILE A 41 -46.31 19.31 55.31
CA ILE A 41 -45.76 19.24 53.96
C ILE A 41 -46.93 18.91 53.04
N ASP A 42 -47.45 19.91 52.33
CA ASP A 42 -48.74 19.88 51.62
C ASP A 42 -48.83 18.70 50.64
N ASN A 43 -47.73 18.37 49.97
CA ASN A 43 -47.63 17.29 48.98
C ASN A 43 -46.92 16.03 49.50
N ALA A 44 -46.84 15.82 50.82
CA ALA A 44 -46.19 14.63 51.38
C ALA A 44 -46.82 13.28 50.95
N ALA A 45 -48.09 13.29 50.52
CA ALA A 45 -48.76 12.12 49.98
C ALA A 45 -48.20 11.67 48.61
N GLU A 46 -47.62 12.59 47.83
CA GLU A 46 -46.95 12.30 46.56
C GLU A 46 -45.54 11.71 46.79
N TYR A 47 -44.86 12.15 47.85
CA TYR A 47 -43.48 11.78 48.18
C TYR A 47 -43.33 11.18 49.58
N PRO A 48 -44.08 10.12 49.94
CA PRO A 48 -44.18 9.64 51.32
C PRO A 48 -42.85 9.09 51.86
N ALA A 49 -42.05 8.44 51.02
CA ALA A 49 -40.75 7.89 51.43
C ALA A 49 -39.70 8.99 51.65
N GLN A 50 -39.69 10.02 50.80
CA GLN A 50 -38.79 11.16 50.91
C GLN A 50 -39.14 11.99 52.14
N CYS A 51 -40.42 12.33 52.32
CA CYS A 51 -40.89 13.14 53.45
C CYS A 51 -40.75 12.40 54.80
N ALA A 52 -40.88 11.07 54.84
CA ALA A 52 -40.69 10.29 56.07
C ALA A 52 -39.21 10.20 56.52
N ASN A 53 -38.26 10.32 55.59
CA ASN A 53 -36.81 10.28 55.89
C ASN A 53 -36.19 11.68 55.98
N LEU A 54 -37.00 12.74 55.93
CA LEU A 54 -36.54 14.12 55.87
C LEU A 54 -35.98 14.59 57.23
N SER A 55 -34.66 14.75 57.31
CA SER A 55 -33.97 15.27 58.51
C SER A 55 -33.72 16.78 58.37
N SER A 56 -34.79 17.57 58.37
CA SER A 56 -34.73 19.02 58.15
C SER A 56 -35.16 19.81 59.38
N LYS A 57 -34.61 21.02 59.56
CA LYS A 57 -35.00 21.96 60.63
C LYS A 57 -35.29 23.35 60.09
N TYR A 58 -36.09 24.13 60.81
CA TYR A 58 -36.41 25.53 60.49
C TYR A 58 -36.19 26.44 61.70
N SER A 59 -36.07 27.75 61.47
CA SER A 59 -35.94 28.74 62.54
C SER A 59 -37.26 29.48 62.78
N ALA A 60 -37.60 29.67 64.05
CA ALA A 60 -38.60 30.62 64.52
C ALA A 60 -37.91 31.70 65.36
N VAL A 61 -37.92 32.93 64.85
CA VAL A 61 -37.28 34.10 65.46
C VAL A 61 -38.35 34.97 66.12
N ARG A 62 -38.41 34.99 67.45
CA ARG A 62 -39.25 35.95 68.19
C ARG A 62 -38.54 37.29 68.27
N ILE A 63 -39.20 38.37 67.88
CA ILE A 63 -38.66 39.73 67.81
C ILE A 63 -39.40 40.61 68.82
N TYR A 64 -38.66 41.14 69.79
CA TYR A 64 -39.17 41.93 70.93
C TYR A 64 -39.02 43.44 70.73
N ARG A 65 -38.05 43.84 69.90
CA ARG A 65 -37.72 45.25 69.66
C ARG A 65 -37.22 45.47 68.25
N MET A 66 -37.98 46.24 67.49
CA MET A 66 -37.50 46.91 66.28
C MET A 66 -36.80 48.20 66.65
N LYS A 67 -35.69 48.49 65.95
CA LYS A 67 -35.10 49.82 65.94
C LYS A 67 -35.32 50.45 64.57
N TYR A 68 -35.96 51.61 64.57
CA TYR A 68 -35.98 52.47 63.40
C TYR A 68 -34.62 53.11 63.19
N SER A 69 -34.08 52.95 61.98
CA SER A 69 -32.99 53.72 61.45
C SER A 69 -33.46 54.49 60.22
N ALA A 70 -33.32 55.82 60.24
CA ALA A 70 -33.56 56.66 59.06
C ALA A 70 -32.57 56.38 57.90
N THR A 71 -31.58 55.50 58.11
CA THR A 71 -30.51 55.19 57.15
C THR A 71 -30.41 53.69 56.81
N TYR A 72 -31.00 52.79 57.60
CA TYR A 72 -30.73 51.33 57.54
C TYR A 72 -31.98 50.45 57.56
N ALA A 73 -33.14 51.02 57.23
CA ALA A 73 -34.46 50.44 57.42
C ALA A 73 -34.79 50.05 58.89
N ASN A 74 -36.00 49.51 59.12
CA ASN A 74 -36.36 48.91 60.40
C ASN A 74 -35.66 47.55 60.57
N ILE A 75 -34.90 47.39 61.66
CA ILE A 75 -34.16 46.15 61.94
C ILE A 75 -34.50 45.60 63.34
N PRO A 76 -34.57 44.26 63.52
CA PRO A 76 -34.63 43.64 64.83
C PRO A 76 -33.35 43.96 65.63
N THR A 77 -33.49 44.59 66.79
CA THR A 77 -32.36 44.80 67.72
C THR A 77 -32.40 43.89 68.93
N GLU A 78 -33.58 43.40 69.30
CA GLU A 78 -33.72 42.36 70.32
C GLU A 78 -34.61 41.26 69.76
N SER A 79 -34.03 40.07 69.59
CA SER A 79 -34.70 38.88 69.09
C SER A 79 -34.10 37.62 69.70
N SER A 80 -34.83 36.50 69.60
CA SER A 80 -34.36 35.18 69.98
C SER A 80 -34.73 34.19 68.90
N SER A 81 -33.73 33.57 68.28
CA SER A 81 -33.94 32.48 67.33
C SER A 81 -34.00 31.14 68.07
N LYS A 82 -34.92 30.27 67.66
CA LYS A 82 -35.07 28.89 68.11
C LYS A 82 -35.26 28.00 66.89
N VAL A 83 -34.63 26.83 66.91
CA VAL A 83 -34.69 25.84 65.84
C VAL A 83 -35.64 24.71 66.23
N PHE A 84 -36.46 24.25 65.29
CA PHE A 84 -37.38 23.12 65.46
C PHE A 84 -37.30 22.18 64.24
N ASP A 85 -37.62 20.90 64.45
CA ASP A 85 -37.60 19.88 63.40
C ASP A 85 -38.83 20.00 62.50
N ILE A 86 -38.64 19.81 61.19
CA ILE A 86 -39.72 19.78 60.20
C ILE A 86 -40.12 18.32 59.97
N VAL A 87 -41.25 17.93 60.55
CA VAL A 87 -41.81 16.58 60.39
C VAL A 87 -43.28 16.71 60.01
N ASN A 88 -43.70 16.01 58.95
CA ASN A 88 -45.04 16.20 58.40
C ASN A 88 -46.14 15.86 59.43
N ASN A 89 -47.07 16.80 59.63
CA ASN A 89 -48.15 16.77 60.64
C ASN A 89 -47.66 16.68 62.10
N GLN A 90 -46.42 17.04 62.40
CA GLN A 90 -45.94 17.17 63.78
C GLN A 90 -46.23 18.57 64.34
N THR A 91 -46.64 18.62 65.60
CA THR A 91 -46.76 19.85 66.40
C THR A 91 -45.63 19.91 67.43
N THR A 92 -44.95 21.05 67.52
CA THR A 92 -43.84 21.32 68.45
C THR A 92 -44.09 22.63 69.20
N THR A 93 -43.96 22.64 70.53
CA THR A 93 -44.06 23.86 71.35
C THR A 93 -42.66 24.42 71.65
N ILE A 94 -42.43 25.66 71.25
CA ILE A 94 -41.17 26.39 71.39
C ILE A 94 -41.33 27.43 72.50
N ASN A 95 -40.51 27.31 73.56
CA ASN A 95 -40.57 28.19 74.73
C ASN A 95 -39.56 29.34 74.60
N TYR A 96 -40.04 30.57 74.75
CA TYR A 96 -39.24 31.80 74.79
C TYR A 96 -39.34 32.46 76.17
N SER A 97 -38.20 32.82 76.75
CA SER A 97 -38.15 33.55 78.01
C SER A 97 -38.97 34.85 77.97
N ASP A 98 -39.57 35.23 79.10
CA ASP A 98 -40.29 36.49 79.21
C ASP A 98 -39.35 37.70 79.20
N TYR A 99 -39.77 38.79 78.55
CA TYR A 99 -39.06 40.06 78.46
C TYR A 99 -40.04 41.22 78.67
N SER A 100 -39.97 41.84 79.85
CA SER A 100 -40.94 42.83 80.35
C SER A 100 -40.90 44.22 79.71
N SER A 101 -40.28 44.38 78.53
CA SER A 101 -40.15 45.68 77.83
C SER A 101 -40.16 45.57 76.29
N ALA A 102 -40.90 44.59 75.75
CA ALA A 102 -41.09 44.46 74.31
C ALA A 102 -41.81 45.70 73.72
N THR A 103 -41.34 46.20 72.57
CA THR A 103 -41.95 47.31 71.80
C THR A 103 -42.63 46.82 70.52
N CYS A 104 -42.43 45.56 70.17
CA CYS A 104 -43.19 44.77 69.22
C CYS A 104 -43.13 43.31 69.70
N ASP A 105 -44.07 42.47 69.29
CA ASP A 105 -44.00 41.03 69.55
C ASP A 105 -44.42 40.30 68.27
N ALA A 106 -43.44 39.78 67.54
CA ALA A 106 -43.64 39.16 66.25
C ALA A 106 -42.78 37.91 66.12
N PHE A 107 -43.24 36.95 65.33
CA PHE A 107 -42.45 35.79 64.93
C PHE A 107 -42.15 35.86 63.45
N TRP A 108 -40.88 35.64 63.11
CA TRP A 108 -40.38 35.45 61.75
C TRP A 108 -39.92 34.01 61.57
N PHE A 109 -40.33 33.39 60.47
CA PHE A 109 -39.93 32.03 60.10
C PHE A 109 -38.93 32.07 58.94
N GLU A 110 -37.77 31.45 59.11
CA GLU A 110 -36.68 31.43 58.12
C GLU A 110 -36.00 30.06 57.99
N ALA A 111 -35.45 29.80 56.81
CA ALA A 111 -34.57 28.66 56.57
C ALA A 111 -33.21 28.90 57.24
N ASN A 112 -32.56 27.83 57.69
CA ASN A 112 -31.26 27.85 58.33
C ASN A 112 -30.33 26.77 57.74
N GLU A 113 -29.10 26.67 58.25
CA GLU A 113 -28.08 25.72 57.74
C GLU A 113 -28.47 24.23 57.82
N TYR A 114 -29.56 23.88 58.53
CA TYR A 114 -30.12 22.53 58.63
C TYR A 114 -31.46 22.39 57.87
N THR A 115 -31.92 23.42 57.16
CA THR A 115 -33.09 23.32 56.29
C THR A 115 -32.66 22.60 55.01
N ASP A 116 -33.36 21.52 54.69
CA ASP A 116 -33.19 20.76 53.46
C ASP A 116 -33.60 21.58 52.22
N GLN A 117 -32.74 21.58 51.22
CA GLN A 117 -32.90 22.35 49.97
C GLN A 117 -34.19 22.02 49.21
N HIS A 118 -34.74 20.81 49.34
CA HIS A 118 -35.97 20.40 48.67
C HIS A 118 -37.23 21.07 49.28
N LEU A 119 -37.12 21.73 50.44
CA LEU A 119 -38.25 22.42 51.06
C LEU A 119 -38.36 23.87 50.61
N SER A 120 -39.59 24.28 50.28
CA SER A 120 -40.01 25.68 50.22
C SER A 120 -41.13 25.96 51.23
N LEU A 121 -41.07 27.10 51.91
CA LEU A 121 -42.19 27.58 52.73
C LEU A 121 -43.24 28.20 51.81
N ARG A 122 -44.47 27.68 51.82
CA ARG A 122 -45.59 28.13 50.98
C ARG A 122 -46.41 29.23 51.68
N SER A 123 -46.76 29.01 52.94
CA SER A 123 -47.61 29.92 53.72
C SER A 123 -47.54 29.65 55.22
N VAL A 124 -47.93 30.65 56.01
CA VAL A 124 -48.14 30.56 57.47
C VAL A 124 -49.63 30.75 57.75
N GLU A 125 -50.29 29.74 58.31
CA GLU A 125 -51.68 29.81 58.77
C GLU A 125 -51.73 30.18 60.26
N TYR A 126 -52.67 31.04 60.64
CA TYR A 126 -52.82 31.52 62.02
C TYR A 126 -53.83 30.65 62.76
N THR A 127 -53.37 29.57 63.39
CA THR A 127 -54.21 28.64 64.15
C THR A 127 -54.79 29.28 65.41
N ASP A 128 -54.09 30.26 65.99
CA ASP A 128 -54.60 31.16 67.04
C ASP A 128 -54.96 32.54 66.45
N ALA A 129 -55.96 32.57 65.55
CA ALA A 129 -56.39 33.78 64.84
C ALA A 129 -56.93 34.89 65.79
N ASP A 130 -57.35 34.54 67.00
CA ASP A 130 -57.76 35.50 68.04
C ASP A 130 -56.57 36.17 68.75
N ASN A 131 -55.33 35.71 68.50
CA ASN A 131 -54.10 36.32 69.03
C ASN A 131 -53.04 36.65 67.98
N LEU A 132 -53.25 36.32 66.71
CA LEU A 132 -52.28 36.51 65.63
C LEU A 132 -52.88 37.23 64.42
N LYS A 133 -52.08 38.09 63.80
CA LYS A 133 -52.39 38.76 62.53
C LYS A 133 -51.14 38.87 61.66
N ALA A 134 -51.34 39.28 60.40
CA ALA A 134 -50.23 39.59 59.50
C ALA A 134 -49.41 40.78 60.05
N TYR A 135 -48.09 40.66 59.96
CA TYR A 135 -47.18 41.75 60.33
C TYR A 135 -46.98 42.70 59.16
N THR A 136 -47.21 43.99 59.35
CA THR A 136 -46.87 45.02 58.34
C THR A 136 -45.43 45.49 58.55
N TYR A 137 -44.50 45.04 57.72
CA TYR A 137 -43.14 45.57 57.67
C TYR A 137 -43.13 46.91 56.93
N ASN A 138 -42.63 47.96 57.57
CA ASN A 138 -42.39 49.25 56.95
C ASN A 138 -40.88 49.56 57.07
N PRO A 139 -40.17 49.91 55.99
CA PRO A 139 -38.74 50.16 56.09
C PRO A 139 -38.43 51.51 56.76
N THR A 140 -39.35 52.49 56.82
CA THR A 140 -39.15 53.73 57.59
C THR A 140 -40.30 54.04 58.56
N GLY A 141 -40.26 55.21 59.21
CA GLY A 141 -41.45 55.72 59.91
C GLY A 141 -42.63 55.87 58.94
N SER A 142 -43.85 55.59 59.40
CA SER A 142 -45.06 55.66 58.59
C SER A 142 -45.44 57.09 58.20
N PRO A 143 -45.94 57.35 56.97
CA PRO A 143 -46.18 56.41 55.87
C PRO A 143 -45.01 56.30 54.87
N ASN A 144 -44.82 55.11 54.29
CA ASN A 144 -43.76 54.82 53.30
C ASN A 144 -44.32 53.98 52.13
N PRO A 145 -44.00 54.31 50.85
CA PRO A 145 -44.47 53.57 49.67
C PRO A 145 -44.00 52.10 49.57
N TYR A 146 -42.94 51.71 50.30
CA TYR A 146 -42.39 50.36 50.36
C TYR A 146 -42.94 49.52 51.54
N SER A 147 -44.08 49.91 52.14
CA SER A 147 -44.69 49.11 53.22
C SER A 147 -45.27 47.80 52.67
N VAL A 148 -45.04 46.68 53.36
CA VAL A 148 -45.38 45.32 52.89
C VAL A 148 -45.85 44.40 54.01
N GLU A 149 -46.55 43.33 53.65
CA GLU A 149 -46.87 42.21 54.53
C GLU A 149 -46.05 40.98 54.12
N PRO A 150 -45.00 40.61 54.89
CA PRO A 150 -44.24 39.40 54.61
C PRO A 150 -45.07 38.15 54.86
N PHE A 151 -45.01 37.18 53.95
CA PHE A 151 -45.78 35.94 54.05
C PHE A 151 -45.34 35.01 55.20
N ASN A 152 -44.13 35.22 55.72
CA ASN A 152 -43.47 34.43 56.76
C ASN A 152 -43.29 35.19 58.09
N TRP A 153 -44.06 36.25 58.31
CA TRP A 153 -44.08 37.03 59.56
C TRP A 153 -45.48 37.09 60.16
N VAL A 154 -45.58 36.99 61.48
CA VAL A 154 -46.84 37.11 62.23
C VAL A 154 -46.65 38.05 63.43
N GLU A 155 -47.65 38.88 63.72
CA GLU A 155 -47.67 39.77 64.88
C GLU A 155 -48.59 39.20 65.96
N VAL A 156 -48.12 39.20 67.22
CA VAL A 156 -48.92 38.83 68.39
C VAL A 156 -49.76 40.02 68.82
N ILE A 157 -51.08 39.83 68.89
CA ILE A 157 -52.04 40.89 69.23
C ILE A 157 -52.02 41.18 70.74
N ASP A 158 -52.01 40.13 71.56
CA ASP A 158 -51.99 40.21 73.03
C ASP A 158 -50.93 39.27 73.61
N SER A 159 -49.74 39.83 73.82
CA SER A 159 -48.61 39.13 74.46
C SER A 159 -48.90 38.65 75.89
N SER A 160 -49.96 39.13 76.55
CA SER A 160 -50.32 38.71 77.92
C SER A 160 -50.93 37.31 77.96
N LYS A 161 -51.45 36.79 76.84
CA LYS A 161 -51.95 35.40 76.74
C LYS A 161 -50.84 34.34 76.84
N ARG A 162 -49.57 34.71 76.68
CA ARG A 162 -48.37 33.83 76.75
C ARG A 162 -48.39 32.60 75.81
N ALA A 163 -49.30 32.57 74.84
CA ALA A 163 -49.42 31.52 73.85
C ALA A 163 -49.69 32.12 72.46
N ALA A 164 -49.18 31.45 71.44
CA ALA A 164 -49.48 31.68 70.03
C ALA A 164 -49.42 30.33 69.29
N SER A 165 -50.25 30.13 68.27
CA SER A 165 -50.24 28.88 67.47
C SER A 165 -50.30 29.15 65.97
N VAL A 166 -49.40 28.52 65.21
CA VAL A 166 -49.34 28.62 63.74
C VAL A 166 -49.20 27.24 63.09
N THR A 167 -49.67 27.13 61.84
CA THR A 167 -49.31 26.03 60.94
C THR A 167 -48.40 26.56 59.84
N LEU A 168 -47.24 25.93 59.66
CA LEU A 168 -46.31 26.23 58.56
C LEU A 168 -46.52 25.21 57.45
N HIS A 169 -46.94 25.69 56.29
CA HIS A 169 -47.14 24.88 55.08
C HIS A 169 -45.89 24.91 54.24
N PHE A 170 -45.27 23.75 54.08
CA PHE A 170 -44.13 23.51 53.22
C PHE A 170 -44.55 22.72 51.98
N GLN A 171 -43.78 22.87 50.90
CA GLN A 171 -43.83 21.99 49.74
C GLN A 171 -42.49 21.27 49.61
N TYR A 172 -42.54 19.96 49.36
CA TYR A 172 -41.37 19.17 49.01
C TYR A 172 -41.20 19.17 47.48
N ASN A 173 -40.00 19.50 47.00
CA ASN A 173 -39.71 19.70 45.59
C ASN A 173 -38.64 18.68 45.14
N THR A 174 -39.02 17.67 44.36
CA THR A 174 -38.11 16.66 43.77
C THR A 174 -37.14 17.23 42.74
N ASP A 175 -37.47 18.41 42.23
CA ASP A 175 -36.95 19.06 41.03
C ASP A 175 -35.46 19.45 41.05
N ILE A 176 -34.81 19.27 42.20
CA ILE A 176 -33.38 19.51 42.40
C ILE A 176 -32.53 18.45 41.67
N GLY A 177 -33.00 17.20 41.58
CA GLY A 177 -32.21 16.08 41.04
C GLY A 177 -32.43 15.76 39.55
N SER A 178 -33.68 15.74 39.09
CA SER A 178 -34.05 15.23 37.75
C SER A 178 -35.31 15.90 37.20
N VAL A 179 -35.31 16.22 35.91
CA VAL A 179 -36.56 16.29 35.12
C VAL A 179 -36.67 14.99 34.35
N GLU A 180 -37.89 14.57 34.03
CA GLU A 180 -38.12 13.69 32.90
C GLU A 180 -37.57 14.34 31.60
N PRO A 181 -36.84 13.58 30.76
CA PRO A 181 -36.36 14.07 29.48
C PRO A 181 -37.51 14.41 28.53
N ASP A 182 -37.45 15.57 27.86
CA ASP A 182 -38.31 15.85 26.69
C ASP A 182 -38.00 14.82 25.59
N PRO A 183 -39.00 14.25 24.87
CA PRO A 183 -38.74 13.21 23.87
C PRO A 183 -37.76 13.70 22.80
N ASP A 184 -36.81 12.84 22.41
CA ASP A 184 -35.81 13.19 21.39
C ASP A 184 -36.51 13.56 20.08
N PRO A 185 -36.14 14.69 19.43
CA PRO A 185 -36.55 14.95 18.06
C PRO A 185 -35.94 13.88 17.16
N GLU A 186 -36.70 13.47 16.16
CA GLU A 186 -36.20 12.64 15.08
C GLU A 186 -35.76 13.58 13.94
N PRO A 187 -34.46 13.92 13.80
CA PRO A 187 -34.00 14.63 12.62
C PRO A 187 -34.16 13.71 11.41
N GLU A 188 -34.33 14.31 10.23
CA GLU A 188 -34.13 13.55 9.00
C GLU A 188 -32.63 13.30 8.84
N TYR A 189 -32.25 12.11 8.41
CA TYR A 189 -30.87 11.75 8.13
C TYR A 189 -30.85 10.79 6.94
N SER A 190 -29.81 10.85 6.11
CA SER A 190 -29.66 9.92 4.99
C SER A 190 -28.19 9.73 4.64
N LYS A 191 -27.86 8.59 4.03
CA LYS A 191 -26.54 8.35 3.43
C LYS A 191 -26.71 8.10 1.95
N LYS A 192 -26.08 8.95 1.13
CA LYS A 192 -26.12 8.88 -0.33
C LYS A 192 -24.75 8.55 -0.90
N ILE A 193 -24.71 7.93 -2.07
CA ILE A 193 -23.52 7.73 -2.88
C ILE A 193 -23.71 8.30 -4.29
N ASP A 194 -22.63 8.88 -4.82
CA ASP A 194 -22.52 9.37 -6.19
C ASP A 194 -21.35 8.64 -6.87
N TYR A 195 -21.61 7.95 -7.98
CA TYR A 195 -20.58 7.35 -8.81
C TYR A 195 -19.93 8.43 -9.69
N LEU A 196 -18.61 8.58 -9.60
CA LEU A 196 -17.87 9.68 -10.24
C LEU A 196 -17.32 9.33 -11.63
N GLY A 197 -17.34 8.04 -12.01
CA GLY A 197 -16.84 7.54 -13.29
C GLY A 197 -17.85 7.63 -14.44
N ASP A 198 -19.02 8.25 -14.25
CA ASP A 198 -20.03 8.45 -15.29
C ASP A 198 -19.78 9.70 -16.16
N GLY A 199 -18.85 10.56 -15.76
CA GLY A 199 -18.50 11.81 -16.43
C GLY A 199 -19.39 13.01 -16.07
N VAL A 200 -20.31 12.88 -15.11
CA VAL A 200 -21.10 13.97 -14.57
C VAL A 200 -20.24 14.79 -13.59
N THR A 201 -20.36 16.12 -13.64
CA THR A 201 -19.56 17.00 -12.78
C THR A 201 -20.12 17.05 -11.36
N ASN A 202 -19.36 16.55 -10.38
CA ASN A 202 -19.71 16.64 -8.97
C ASN A 202 -19.35 18.05 -8.38
N PRO A 203 -20.21 18.67 -7.55
CA PRO A 203 -19.96 20.02 -7.00
C PRO A 203 -18.92 20.07 -5.87
N ASP A 204 -18.54 18.92 -5.31
CA ASP A 204 -17.61 18.81 -4.18
C ASP A 204 -16.23 18.25 -4.59
N THR A 205 -16.09 17.63 -5.76
CA THR A 205 -14.83 17.00 -6.18
C THR A 205 -14.62 16.97 -7.69
N THR A 206 -13.35 16.88 -8.11
CA THR A 206 -12.92 16.70 -9.50
C THR A 206 -12.39 15.29 -9.79
N VAL A 207 -12.51 14.38 -8.83
CA VAL A 207 -12.16 12.96 -8.97
C VAL A 207 -13.19 12.27 -9.86
N ASN A 208 -12.76 11.37 -10.75
CA ASN A 208 -13.60 10.79 -11.81
C ASN A 208 -13.08 9.44 -12.37
N GLY A 209 -12.36 8.65 -11.58
CA GLY A 209 -11.90 7.31 -11.98
C GLY A 209 -13.04 6.32 -12.17
N LYS A 210 -12.77 5.21 -12.89
CA LYS A 210 -13.75 4.16 -13.23
C LYS A 210 -14.32 3.46 -11.99
N ASN A 211 -13.62 3.52 -10.86
CA ASN A 211 -14.00 2.91 -9.59
C ASN A 211 -14.20 3.93 -8.45
N ASP A 212 -14.24 5.23 -8.76
CA ASP A 212 -14.34 6.30 -7.77
C ASP A 212 -15.80 6.70 -7.48
N TYR A 213 -16.08 6.97 -6.21
CA TYR A 213 -17.38 7.39 -5.70
C TYR A 213 -17.23 8.50 -4.66
N ARG A 214 -18.30 9.27 -4.44
CA ARG A 214 -18.41 10.21 -3.33
C ARG A 214 -19.56 9.82 -2.41
N LEU A 215 -19.26 9.69 -1.12
CA LEU A 215 -20.26 9.47 -0.08
C LEU A 215 -20.72 10.80 0.51
N TYR A 216 -21.98 10.85 0.91
CA TYR A 216 -22.65 11.97 1.57
C TYR A 216 -23.44 11.43 2.77
N LEU A 217 -23.18 11.95 3.98
CA LEU A 217 -23.92 11.64 5.19
C LEU A 217 -24.58 12.93 5.69
N ASP A 218 -25.90 12.98 5.58
CA ASP A 218 -26.72 14.14 5.91
C ASP A 218 -27.41 13.97 7.26
N VAL A 219 -27.45 15.05 8.04
CA VAL A 219 -28.42 15.25 9.11
C VAL A 219 -29.12 16.59 8.92
N THR A 220 -30.44 16.55 8.68
CA THR A 220 -31.31 17.72 8.58
C THR A 220 -32.05 17.89 9.90
N THR A 221 -31.74 18.97 10.60
CA THR A 221 -32.54 19.40 11.75
C THR A 221 -33.93 19.80 11.28
N GLN A 222 -34.95 19.46 12.08
CA GLN A 222 -36.33 19.82 11.76
C GLN A 222 -36.48 21.33 11.57
N GLN A 223 -37.39 21.75 10.69
CA GLN A 223 -37.75 23.15 10.51
C GLN A 223 -38.14 23.74 11.87
N ALA A 224 -37.66 24.94 12.17
CA ALA A 224 -37.98 25.58 13.44
C ALA A 224 -39.49 25.86 13.53
N ALA A 225 -40.18 25.14 14.41
CA ALA A 225 -41.52 25.53 14.82
C ALA A 225 -41.50 26.99 15.32
N SER A 226 -42.60 27.72 15.12
CA SER A 226 -42.74 29.12 15.56
C SER A 226 -42.44 29.31 17.04
N ASP A 227 -42.59 28.26 17.83
CA ASP A 227 -42.49 28.24 19.30
C ASP A 227 -41.03 28.17 19.82
N ASN A 228 -40.04 28.12 18.91
CA ASN A 228 -38.61 27.99 19.23
C ASN A 228 -37.86 29.33 19.34
N LYS A 229 -38.59 30.44 19.42
CA LYS A 229 -38.02 31.79 19.54
C LYS A 229 -38.02 32.18 21.02
N ALA A 230 -36.86 32.24 21.66
CA ALA A 230 -36.77 32.55 23.09
C ALA A 230 -36.23 33.97 23.37
N ASP A 231 -36.82 34.61 24.37
CA ASP A 231 -36.28 35.78 25.05
C ASP A 231 -35.77 35.35 26.43
N ILE A 232 -34.44 35.35 26.59
CA ILE A 232 -33.74 34.69 27.69
C ILE A 232 -33.07 35.75 28.57
N ILE A 233 -33.48 35.84 29.83
CA ILE A 233 -32.95 36.77 30.82
C ILE A 233 -32.08 36.01 31.81
N PHE A 234 -30.78 36.26 31.77
CA PHE A 234 -29.84 35.79 32.79
C PHE A 234 -29.73 36.82 33.91
N VAL A 235 -30.08 36.42 35.14
CA VAL A 235 -29.94 37.25 36.34
C VAL A 235 -28.81 36.68 37.17
N LEU A 236 -27.66 37.34 37.12
CA LEU A 236 -26.36 36.80 37.54
C LEU A 236 -25.85 37.48 38.82
N ASP A 237 -25.75 36.70 39.89
CA ASP A 237 -25.10 37.12 41.12
C ASP A 237 -23.60 37.35 40.89
N VAL A 238 -23.15 38.54 41.28
CA VAL A 238 -21.75 38.95 41.30
C VAL A 238 -21.38 39.55 42.67
N SER A 239 -22.06 39.10 43.73
CA SER A 239 -21.74 39.41 45.11
C SER A 239 -20.34 38.94 45.53
N GLY A 240 -19.86 39.42 46.68
CA GLY A 240 -18.54 39.06 47.20
C GLY A 240 -18.38 37.57 47.53
N SER A 241 -19.46 36.84 47.85
CA SER A 241 -19.41 35.40 48.09
C SER A 241 -19.04 34.62 46.83
N MET A 242 -19.40 35.12 45.65
CA MET A 242 -19.05 34.51 44.36
C MET A 242 -17.52 34.49 44.10
N ALA A 243 -16.72 35.23 44.87
CA ALA A 243 -15.27 35.14 44.84
C ALA A 243 -14.72 33.86 45.50
N TYR A 244 -15.48 33.19 46.36
CA TYR A 244 -15.07 31.97 47.06
C TYR A 244 -15.02 30.75 46.13
N ASN A 245 -14.27 29.73 46.53
CA ASN A 245 -14.12 28.49 45.75
C ASN A 245 -15.40 27.64 45.77
N LEU A 246 -15.66 26.96 44.66
CA LEU A 246 -16.68 25.92 44.58
C LEU A 246 -16.02 24.56 44.82
N GLY A 247 -16.19 24.02 46.02
CA GLY A 247 -15.43 22.86 46.50
C GLY A 247 -13.92 23.14 46.53
N SER A 248 -13.11 22.16 46.11
CA SER A 248 -11.65 22.31 45.96
C SER A 248 -11.23 22.96 44.63
N GLY A 249 -12.17 23.51 43.86
CA GLY A 249 -11.95 23.96 42.48
C GLY A 249 -11.78 25.47 42.31
N GLN A 250 -12.21 25.97 41.14
CA GLN A 250 -12.21 27.39 40.78
C GLN A 250 -13.20 28.19 41.66
N SER A 251 -13.07 29.52 41.65
CA SER A 251 -14.07 30.40 42.27
C SER A 251 -15.43 30.30 41.59
N ARG A 252 -16.51 30.48 42.36
CA ARG A 252 -17.91 30.39 41.90
C ARG A 252 -18.16 31.32 40.70
N ILE A 253 -17.61 32.53 40.72
CA ILE A 253 -17.66 33.48 39.60
C ILE A 253 -16.92 32.98 38.34
N SER A 254 -15.83 32.22 38.48
CA SER A 254 -15.09 31.64 37.34
C SER A 254 -15.85 30.48 36.69
N VAL A 255 -16.50 29.66 37.52
CA VAL A 255 -17.42 28.60 37.09
C VAL A 255 -18.65 29.21 36.40
N LEU A 256 -19.22 30.27 36.96
CA LEU A 256 -20.33 30.99 36.34
C LEU A 256 -19.94 31.52 34.96
N LYS A 257 -18.82 32.25 34.87
CA LYS A 257 -18.33 32.82 33.60
C LYS A 257 -18.14 31.76 32.51
N SER A 258 -17.42 30.68 32.82
CA SER A 258 -17.15 29.63 31.84
C SER A 258 -18.43 28.91 31.37
N THR A 259 -19.36 28.65 32.30
CA THR A 259 -20.67 28.08 32.00
C THR A 259 -21.50 29.02 31.12
N MET A 260 -21.60 30.29 31.51
CA MET A 260 -22.33 31.33 30.77
C MET A 260 -21.78 31.56 29.36
N ILE A 261 -20.46 31.60 29.17
CA ILE A 261 -19.83 31.76 27.84
C ILE A 261 -20.20 30.57 26.93
N ASN A 262 -20.18 29.34 27.45
CA ASN A 262 -20.57 28.16 26.68
C ASN A 262 -22.07 28.15 26.37
N ALA A 263 -22.91 28.58 27.30
CA ALA A 263 -24.34 28.74 27.08
C ALA A 263 -24.66 29.77 26.00
N ILE A 264 -24.03 30.95 26.04
CA ILE A 264 -24.21 32.00 25.02
C ILE A 264 -23.79 31.48 23.65
N LYS A 265 -22.65 30.80 23.53
CA LYS A 265 -22.18 30.19 22.26
C LYS A 265 -23.23 29.25 21.66
N ASN A 266 -23.89 28.43 22.49
CA ASN A 266 -24.92 27.48 22.05
C ASN A 266 -26.25 28.18 21.72
N LEU A 267 -26.77 29.03 22.62
CA LEU A 267 -28.06 29.71 22.43
C LEU A 267 -28.08 30.62 21.22
N THR A 268 -26.96 31.32 20.95
CA THR A 268 -26.81 32.19 19.77
C THR A 268 -26.46 31.42 18.50
N GLN A 269 -26.49 30.07 18.48
CA GLN A 269 -26.56 29.32 17.21
C GLN A 269 -27.96 29.38 16.58
N ASN A 270 -29.00 29.62 17.41
CA ASN A 270 -30.32 30.01 16.93
C ASN A 270 -30.33 31.55 16.80
N PRO A 271 -30.35 32.11 15.58
CA PRO A 271 -30.30 33.56 15.38
C PRO A 271 -31.56 34.29 15.87
N TYR A 272 -32.64 33.55 16.15
CA TYR A 272 -33.88 34.11 16.69
C TYR A 272 -33.87 34.25 18.21
N ASN A 273 -32.89 33.70 18.94
CA ASN A 273 -32.79 33.84 20.39
C ASN A 273 -32.23 35.21 20.76
N ARG A 274 -32.89 35.90 21.69
CA ARG A 274 -32.44 37.20 22.23
C ARG A 274 -32.08 37.03 23.70
N ILE A 275 -30.98 37.64 24.12
CA ILE A 275 -30.42 37.44 25.45
C ILE A 275 -30.24 38.80 26.14
N SER A 276 -30.84 38.92 27.33
CA SER A 276 -30.51 39.98 28.30
C SER A 276 -29.62 39.39 29.40
N ILE A 277 -28.65 40.17 29.89
CA ILE A 277 -27.84 39.83 31.05
C ILE A 277 -27.95 40.95 32.07
N ILE A 278 -28.53 40.61 33.21
CA ILE A 278 -28.58 41.42 34.43
C ILE A 278 -27.48 40.88 35.35
N LYS A 279 -26.63 41.75 35.89
CA LYS A 279 -25.73 41.40 36.99
C LYS A 279 -26.24 42.05 38.27
N PHE A 280 -26.07 41.42 39.42
CA PHE A 280 -26.43 42.04 40.68
C PHE A 280 -25.46 41.71 41.82
N SER A 281 -25.26 42.69 42.69
CA SER A 281 -24.66 42.50 44.01
C SER A 281 -25.41 43.32 45.06
N SER A 282 -24.81 44.33 45.69
CA SER A 282 -25.57 45.27 46.54
C SER A 282 -26.57 46.10 45.73
N ASN A 283 -26.28 46.32 44.44
CA ASN A 283 -27.19 46.92 43.46
C ASN A 283 -27.30 46.01 42.23
N SER A 284 -28.33 46.21 41.40
CA SER A 284 -28.52 45.53 40.11
C SER A 284 -28.20 46.42 38.90
N GLU A 285 -27.85 45.82 37.77
CA GLU A 285 -27.58 46.50 36.50
C GLU A 285 -27.91 45.59 35.30
N VAL A 286 -28.76 46.06 34.39
CA VAL A 286 -28.93 45.47 33.05
C VAL A 286 -27.67 45.77 32.21
N VAL A 287 -26.77 44.80 32.09
CA VAL A 287 -25.47 44.92 31.39
C VAL A 287 -25.66 44.95 29.88
N ILE A 288 -26.65 44.20 29.40
CA ILE A 288 -27.04 44.09 27.99
C ILE A 288 -28.52 43.68 27.95
N SER A 289 -29.28 44.29 27.05
CA SER A 289 -30.71 44.01 26.85
C SER A 289 -30.94 43.45 25.45
N ASN A 290 -31.69 42.35 25.38
CA ASN A 290 -32.32 41.83 24.16
C ASN A 290 -31.36 41.59 22.96
N SER A 291 -30.09 41.25 23.21
CA SER A 291 -29.07 41.16 22.15
C SER A 291 -29.01 39.78 21.49
N THR A 292 -28.71 39.78 20.19
CA THR A 292 -28.36 38.58 19.41
C THR A 292 -26.85 38.50 19.12
N ASP A 293 -26.06 39.50 19.53
CA ASP A 293 -24.62 39.59 19.28
C ASP A 293 -23.84 38.72 20.28
N ARG A 294 -23.34 37.59 19.78
CA ARG A 294 -22.56 36.60 20.53
C ARG A 294 -21.31 37.20 21.18
N ASP A 295 -20.56 38.04 20.48
CA ASP A 295 -19.27 38.54 20.96
C ASP A 295 -19.47 39.65 22.00
N GLN A 296 -20.51 40.48 21.82
CA GLN A 296 -20.95 41.43 22.83
C GLN A 296 -21.41 40.71 24.12
N LEU A 297 -22.24 39.67 24.00
CA LEU A 297 -22.72 38.85 25.12
C LEU A 297 -21.57 38.15 25.87
N ILE A 298 -20.64 37.53 25.15
CA ILE A 298 -19.45 36.89 25.74
C ILE A 298 -18.59 37.92 26.48
N SER A 299 -18.36 39.10 25.89
CA SER A 299 -17.57 40.18 26.49
C SER A 299 -18.18 40.67 27.81
N SER A 300 -19.51 40.85 27.86
CA SER A 300 -20.23 41.22 29.07
C SER A 300 -20.04 40.21 30.20
N VAL A 301 -20.07 38.90 29.90
CA VAL A 301 -19.81 37.84 30.89
C VAL A 301 -18.35 37.82 31.33
N GLN A 302 -17.40 37.96 30.40
CA GLN A 302 -15.96 38.00 30.71
C GLN A 302 -15.63 39.16 31.67
N GLY A 303 -16.33 40.29 31.55
CA GLY A 303 -16.14 41.48 32.39
C GLY A 303 -16.66 41.39 33.84
N LEU A 304 -17.47 40.38 34.20
CA LEU A 304 -18.09 40.30 35.54
C LEU A 304 -17.05 40.21 36.68
N THR A 305 -17.29 40.86 37.82
CA THR A 305 -16.38 40.82 38.98
C THR A 305 -17.17 40.66 40.28
N ALA A 306 -16.70 39.78 41.17
CA ALA A 306 -17.36 39.47 42.43
C ALA A 306 -17.07 40.54 43.49
N ALA A 307 -18.07 41.34 43.86
CA ALA A 307 -17.98 42.40 44.89
C ALA A 307 -19.36 42.85 45.39
N GLY A 308 -19.46 43.21 46.67
CA GLY A 308 -20.70 43.69 47.30
C GLY A 308 -21.51 42.58 47.98
N GLY A 309 -22.75 42.88 48.38
CA GLY A 309 -23.70 41.90 48.93
C GLY A 309 -24.63 41.32 47.87
N THR A 310 -25.82 40.89 48.27
CA THR A 310 -26.73 40.07 47.45
C THR A 310 -28.15 40.67 47.47
N ASN A 311 -28.49 41.48 46.46
CA ASN A 311 -29.76 42.22 46.35
C ASN A 311 -30.69 41.55 45.33
N TYR A 312 -31.47 40.57 45.80
CA TYR A 312 -32.48 39.92 44.97
C TYR A 312 -33.65 40.86 44.61
N TYR A 313 -33.95 41.86 45.44
CA TYR A 313 -35.10 42.73 45.21
C TYR A 313 -34.94 43.53 43.92
N GLU A 314 -33.83 44.26 43.80
CA GLU A 314 -33.56 45.09 42.62
C GLU A 314 -33.38 44.24 41.37
N SER A 315 -32.70 43.08 41.46
CA SER A 315 -32.44 42.23 40.29
C SER A 315 -33.68 41.50 39.77
N LEU A 316 -34.62 41.14 40.64
CA LEU A 316 -35.93 40.65 40.23
C LEU A 316 -36.81 41.77 39.65
N LEU A 317 -36.68 43.02 40.11
CA LEU A 317 -37.36 44.16 39.50
C LEU A 317 -36.78 44.54 38.12
N ASP A 318 -35.46 44.48 37.95
CA ASP A 318 -34.83 44.63 36.63
C ASP A 318 -35.29 43.52 35.68
N ALA A 319 -35.41 42.27 36.17
CA ALA A 319 -35.97 41.18 35.38
C ALA A 319 -37.45 41.45 34.99
N VAL A 320 -38.28 41.99 35.90
CA VAL A 320 -39.64 42.45 35.57
C VAL A 320 -39.62 43.55 34.51
N SER A 321 -38.70 44.51 34.61
CA SER A 321 -38.52 45.58 33.62
C SER A 321 -38.18 45.02 32.24
N GLU A 322 -37.20 44.12 32.15
CA GLU A 322 -36.81 43.44 30.90
C GLU A 322 -37.94 42.57 30.32
N ILE A 323 -38.68 41.82 31.15
CA ILE A 323 -39.87 41.06 30.70
C ILE A 323 -40.91 41.98 30.04
N ASN A 324 -41.03 43.21 30.53
CA ASN A 324 -41.97 44.23 30.03
C ASN A 324 -41.44 44.98 28.79
N THR A 325 -40.12 45.10 28.56
CA THR A 325 -39.62 45.60 27.25
C THR A 325 -39.94 44.61 26.14
N MET A 326 -39.91 43.31 26.45
CA MET A 326 -40.27 42.18 25.58
C MET A 326 -41.78 42.04 25.30
N THR A 327 -42.58 43.12 25.33
CA THR A 327 -44.03 43.10 24.99
C THR A 327 -44.43 44.06 23.87
N GLY A 328 -43.53 44.92 23.39
CA GLY A 328 -43.91 46.13 22.65
C GLY A 328 -43.92 46.06 21.11
N SER A 329 -43.13 45.17 20.49
CA SER A 329 -42.79 45.31 19.05
C SER A 329 -42.78 44.04 18.20
N ASP A 330 -42.82 42.84 18.79
CA ASP A 330 -42.71 41.59 18.02
C ASP A 330 -44.07 40.94 17.79
N THR A 331 -44.45 40.76 16.52
CA THR A 331 -45.65 40.02 16.11
C THR A 331 -45.48 38.50 16.18
N GLU A 332 -44.55 38.02 17.01
CA GLU A 332 -44.05 36.64 17.02
C GLU A 332 -44.32 35.99 18.39
N ASN A 333 -44.72 34.71 18.38
CA ASN A 333 -44.95 33.94 19.62
C ASN A 333 -43.60 33.54 20.24
N ARG A 334 -43.08 34.36 21.17
CA ARG A 334 -41.75 34.17 21.78
C ARG A 334 -41.86 33.66 23.21
N GLU A 335 -41.10 32.62 23.53
CA GLU A 335 -41.04 32.03 24.87
C GLU A 335 -40.19 32.90 25.80
N LYS A 336 -40.75 33.27 26.96
CA LYS A 336 -40.07 34.10 27.97
C LYS A 336 -39.43 33.23 29.03
N VAL A 337 -38.10 33.28 29.14
CA VAL A 337 -37.32 32.45 30.06
C VAL A 337 -36.43 33.30 30.96
N VAL A 338 -36.56 33.11 32.28
CA VAL A 338 -35.68 33.74 33.27
C VAL A 338 -34.80 32.68 33.93
N ILE A 339 -33.51 32.97 34.09
CA ILE A 339 -32.53 32.07 34.71
C ILE A 339 -31.79 32.85 35.79
N PHE A 340 -32.16 32.62 37.05
CA PHE A 340 -31.64 33.31 38.23
C PHE A 340 -30.51 32.50 38.90
N ILE A 341 -29.31 33.07 39.03
CA ILE A 341 -28.13 32.32 39.48
C ILE A 341 -27.45 33.06 40.63
N THR A 342 -27.18 32.36 41.72
CA THR A 342 -26.74 32.93 43.01
C THR A 342 -26.03 31.90 43.89
N ASP A 343 -25.26 32.34 44.88
CA ASP A 343 -24.54 31.47 45.83
C ASP A 343 -24.84 31.73 47.32
N GLY A 344 -25.80 32.60 47.62
CA GLY A 344 -26.12 32.99 48.99
C GLY A 344 -27.51 33.63 49.13
N ALA A 345 -28.05 33.62 50.35
CA ALA A 345 -29.34 34.24 50.66
C ALA A 345 -29.32 35.78 50.43
N PRO A 346 -30.48 36.42 50.19
CA PRO A 346 -30.54 37.87 49.98
C PRO A 346 -30.09 38.63 51.24
N THR A 347 -29.12 39.52 51.06
CA THR A 347 -28.51 40.34 52.13
C THR A 347 -28.77 41.84 51.96
N PHE A 348 -29.35 42.28 50.84
CA PHE A 348 -29.69 43.66 50.54
C PHE A 348 -31.09 43.76 49.90
N ALA A 349 -31.72 44.92 50.00
CA ALA A 349 -33.02 45.23 49.40
C ALA A 349 -33.13 46.71 48.96
N SER A 350 -32.03 47.32 48.53
CA SER A 350 -32.06 48.64 47.90
C SER A 350 -32.91 48.60 46.62
N PRO A 351 -33.72 49.64 46.28
CA PRO A 351 -33.91 50.90 47.00
C PRO A 351 -34.99 50.87 48.10
N ALA A 352 -35.74 49.78 48.30
CA ALA A 352 -36.82 49.71 49.30
C ALA A 352 -36.32 49.76 50.75
N ALA A 353 -35.18 49.12 51.01
CA ALA A 353 -34.46 49.13 52.28
C ALA A 353 -32.96 49.32 52.02
N VAL A 354 -32.54 50.58 51.88
CA VAL A 354 -31.13 50.97 51.74
C VAL A 354 -30.40 50.72 53.07
N THR A 355 -29.25 50.05 53.02
CA THR A 355 -28.40 49.78 54.19
C THR A 355 -26.90 49.92 53.87
N SER A 356 -26.05 50.20 54.88
CA SER A 356 -24.58 50.15 54.74
C SER A 356 -23.96 48.80 55.16
N SER A 357 -24.80 47.89 55.67
CA SER A 357 -24.44 46.54 56.13
C SER A 357 -25.52 45.55 55.72
N ASN A 358 -25.17 44.27 55.66
CA ASN A 358 -26.12 43.19 55.33
C ASN A 358 -27.38 43.26 56.21
N ASN A 359 -28.54 43.19 55.57
CA ASN A 359 -29.87 43.14 56.19
C ASN A 359 -30.68 42.01 55.53
N THR A 360 -30.44 40.78 56.01
CA THR A 360 -31.10 39.55 55.53
C THR A 360 -32.61 39.58 55.75
N PHE A 361 -33.06 40.19 56.86
CA PHE A 361 -34.48 40.38 57.18
C PHE A 361 -35.21 41.10 56.03
N ALA A 362 -34.75 42.31 55.67
CA ALA A 362 -35.34 43.06 54.57
C ALA A 362 -35.09 42.38 53.22
N GLY A 363 -33.92 41.79 53.01
CA GLY A 363 -33.55 41.05 51.80
C GLY A 363 -34.60 40.03 51.38
N MET A 364 -34.98 39.11 52.28
CA MET A 364 -35.97 38.07 51.97
C MET A 364 -37.39 38.65 51.78
N ILE A 365 -37.78 39.60 52.64
CA ILE A 365 -39.09 40.27 52.57
C ILE A 365 -39.33 40.88 51.18
N TYR A 366 -38.37 41.67 50.70
CA TYR A 366 -38.51 42.38 49.44
C TYR A 366 -38.28 41.48 48.22
N ALA A 367 -37.36 40.50 48.28
CA ALA A 367 -37.24 39.49 47.23
C ALA A 367 -38.60 38.80 46.95
N CYS A 368 -39.34 38.45 48.01
CA CYS A 368 -40.68 37.87 47.94
C CYS A 368 -41.74 38.85 47.40
N GLN A 369 -41.53 40.16 47.49
CA GLN A 369 -42.41 41.16 46.87
C GLN A 369 -42.09 41.38 45.38
N ALA A 370 -40.81 41.43 45.00
CA ALA A 370 -40.41 41.58 43.60
C ALA A 370 -40.78 40.34 42.78
N VAL A 371 -40.59 39.14 43.33
CA VAL A 371 -40.93 37.89 42.61
C VAL A 371 -42.44 37.78 42.31
N ARG A 372 -43.30 38.35 43.17
CA ARG A 372 -44.76 38.44 42.95
C ARG A 372 -45.14 39.42 41.83
N GLN A 373 -44.24 40.31 41.40
CA GLN A 373 -44.43 41.23 40.28
C GLN A 373 -43.98 40.65 38.94
N ILE A 374 -43.33 39.48 38.94
CA ILE A 374 -43.05 38.72 37.72
C ILE A 374 -44.39 38.30 37.12
N SER A 375 -44.78 39.03 36.07
CA SER A 375 -45.92 38.71 35.22
C SER A 375 -45.63 37.42 34.45
N ILE A 376 -46.66 36.81 33.86
CA ILE A 376 -46.64 35.39 33.49
C ILE A 376 -45.58 35.08 32.41
N VAL A 377 -44.38 34.67 32.86
CA VAL A 377 -43.29 34.11 32.05
C VAL A 377 -43.60 32.65 31.71
N ASP A 378 -43.00 32.10 30.67
CA ASP A 378 -43.23 30.72 30.30
C ASP A 378 -42.39 29.77 31.17
N LYS A 379 -41.12 30.13 31.42
CA LYS A 379 -40.15 29.32 32.19
C LYS A 379 -39.38 30.17 33.20
N PHE A 380 -39.22 29.67 34.43
CA PHE A 380 -38.38 30.30 35.45
C PHE A 380 -37.44 29.28 36.11
N TYR A 381 -36.15 29.43 35.84
CA TYR A 381 -35.10 28.55 36.34
C TYR A 381 -34.26 29.26 37.40
N SER A 382 -33.75 28.48 38.36
CA SER A 382 -32.86 28.99 39.40
C SER A 382 -31.70 28.03 39.67
N ILE A 383 -30.50 28.55 39.88
CA ILE A 383 -29.31 27.77 40.26
C ILE A 383 -28.74 28.34 41.55
N PHE A 384 -28.66 27.50 42.58
CA PHE A 384 -27.90 27.79 43.78
C PHE A 384 -26.49 27.17 43.67
N ILE A 385 -25.46 28.00 43.57
CA ILE A 385 -24.06 27.58 43.43
C ILE A 385 -23.42 27.45 44.82
N GLY A 386 -23.53 26.27 45.43
CA GLY A 386 -22.92 25.99 46.73
C GLY A 386 -23.58 24.84 47.49
N ASP A 387 -23.11 24.63 48.71
CA ASP A 387 -23.48 23.56 49.63
C ASP A 387 -24.43 24.01 50.77
N ASN A 388 -24.64 25.31 50.96
CA ASN A 388 -25.56 25.83 51.98
C ASN A 388 -27.04 25.55 51.65
N THR A 389 -27.58 24.47 52.20
CA THR A 389 -28.94 23.96 51.93
C THR A 389 -30.04 24.92 52.38
N GLY A 390 -29.82 25.71 53.43
CA GLY A 390 -30.76 26.75 53.88
C GLY A 390 -30.91 27.92 52.93
N SER A 391 -29.80 28.39 52.36
CA SER A 391 -29.80 29.41 51.31
C SER A 391 -30.39 28.88 50.01
N ALA A 392 -30.15 27.59 49.70
CA ALA A 392 -30.83 26.90 48.61
C ALA A 392 -32.35 26.81 48.85
N SER A 393 -32.82 26.41 50.04
CA SER A 393 -34.26 26.40 50.42
C SER A 393 -34.89 27.80 50.37
N THR A 394 -34.12 28.84 50.70
CA THR A 394 -34.54 30.25 50.55
C THR A 394 -34.77 30.58 49.07
N LEU A 395 -33.86 30.17 48.18
CA LEU A 395 -34.03 30.33 46.73
C LEU A 395 -35.18 29.47 46.19
N GLN A 396 -35.31 28.20 46.61
CA GLN A 396 -36.45 27.32 46.27
C GLN A 396 -37.77 28.00 46.61
N THR A 397 -37.88 28.63 47.78
CA THR A 397 -39.07 29.38 48.20
C THR A 397 -39.39 30.52 47.23
N ILE A 398 -38.39 31.31 46.83
CA ILE A 398 -38.56 32.40 45.86
C ILE A 398 -38.94 31.86 44.47
N THR A 399 -38.25 30.83 43.97
CA THR A 399 -38.58 30.14 42.72
C THR A 399 -40.03 29.66 42.72
N GLN A 400 -40.49 29.03 43.81
CA GLN A 400 -41.86 28.53 43.91
C GLN A 400 -42.91 29.64 44.04
N MET A 401 -42.54 30.86 44.44
CA MET A 401 -43.44 32.02 44.42
C MET A 401 -43.67 32.63 43.02
N VAL A 402 -42.87 32.27 42.00
CA VAL A 402 -43.07 32.71 40.61
C VAL A 402 -44.29 32.03 39.99
N ASN A 403 -45.13 32.80 39.29
CA ASN A 403 -46.17 32.27 38.42
C ASN A 403 -45.65 32.09 36.99
N VAL A 404 -45.70 30.86 36.47
CA VAL A 404 -45.18 30.47 35.16
C VAL A 404 -46.25 29.78 34.32
N ARG A 405 -46.14 29.81 32.97
CA ARG A 405 -47.08 29.09 32.08
C ARG A 405 -46.75 27.63 31.89
N LYS A 406 -45.46 27.30 31.80
CA LYS A 406 -45.00 25.95 31.50
C LYS A 406 -44.36 25.32 32.74
N GLU A 407 -43.26 25.87 33.23
CA GLU A 407 -42.45 25.18 34.24
C GLU A 407 -41.49 26.08 35.03
N LYS A 408 -41.09 25.61 36.22
CA LYS A 408 -40.11 26.27 37.09
C LYS A 408 -39.30 25.25 37.89
N TYR A 409 -37.99 25.49 38.03
CA TYR A 409 -37.08 24.61 38.76
C TYR A 409 -36.05 25.44 39.53
N MET A 410 -35.64 24.97 40.71
CA MET A 410 -34.38 25.37 41.34
C MET A 410 -33.50 24.14 41.46
N VAL A 411 -32.20 24.29 41.17
CA VAL A 411 -31.21 23.22 41.33
C VAL A 411 -30.04 23.73 42.15
N GLN A 412 -29.67 22.99 43.20
CA GLN A 412 -28.46 23.20 43.96
C GLN A 412 -27.29 22.47 43.28
N ALA A 413 -26.19 23.18 43.04
CA ALA A 413 -24.97 22.64 42.43
C ALA A 413 -23.74 23.00 43.27
N ASN A 414 -23.07 21.98 43.80
CA ASN A 414 -21.91 22.13 44.71
C ASN A 414 -20.55 21.96 44.01
N SER A 415 -20.53 21.63 42.71
CA SER A 415 -19.31 21.46 41.91
C SER A 415 -19.43 22.14 40.53
N ALA A 416 -18.29 22.45 39.91
CA ALA A 416 -18.27 23.07 38.58
C ALA A 416 -18.93 22.19 37.50
N GLU A 417 -18.80 20.87 37.64
CA GLU A 417 -19.47 19.90 36.78
C GLU A 417 -20.99 19.92 36.99
N GLN A 418 -21.46 19.96 38.23
CA GLN A 418 -22.90 20.08 38.53
C GLN A 418 -23.49 21.38 38.00
N VAL A 419 -22.78 22.52 38.12
CA VAL A 419 -23.23 23.79 37.52
C VAL A 419 -23.35 23.65 36.01
N SER A 420 -22.32 23.12 35.34
CA SER A 420 -22.31 22.88 33.89
C SER A 420 -23.45 21.96 33.44
N ASN A 421 -23.69 20.86 34.16
CA ASN A 421 -24.73 19.89 33.82
C ASN A 421 -26.15 20.43 34.08
N THR A 422 -26.35 21.15 35.18
CA THR A 422 -27.59 21.90 35.47
C THR A 422 -27.90 22.88 34.34
N PHE A 423 -26.89 23.62 33.91
CA PHE A 423 -27.06 24.59 32.84
C PHE A 423 -27.41 23.93 31.51
N LYS A 424 -26.72 22.85 31.12
CA LYS A 424 -27.05 22.06 29.92
C LYS A 424 -28.50 21.55 29.96
N ARG A 425 -28.95 21.03 31.11
CA ARG A 425 -30.34 20.57 31.37
C ARG A 425 -31.37 21.69 31.20
N PHE A 426 -31.02 22.95 31.50
CA PHE A 426 -31.91 24.07 31.20
C PHE A 426 -31.84 24.46 29.71
N MET A 427 -30.65 24.53 29.12
CA MET A 427 -30.48 24.89 27.70
C MET A 427 -31.18 23.92 26.74
N SER A 428 -31.18 22.62 27.06
CA SER A 428 -31.87 21.60 26.28
C SER A 428 -33.39 21.81 26.23
N LYS A 429 -33.96 22.37 27.29
CA LYS A 429 -35.38 22.78 27.36
C LYS A 429 -35.69 24.08 26.64
N MET A 430 -34.68 24.77 26.07
CA MET A 430 -34.83 26.07 25.41
C MET A 430 -34.45 26.05 23.93
N SER A 431 -34.16 24.88 23.35
CA SER A 431 -33.66 24.79 21.98
C SER A 431 -34.01 23.47 21.30
N ASN A 432 -34.45 23.55 20.05
CA ASN A 432 -34.60 22.39 19.16
C ASN A 432 -33.29 22.00 18.45
N SER A 433 -32.15 22.59 18.86
CA SER A 433 -30.82 22.22 18.38
C SER A 433 -30.35 20.89 18.97
N LEU A 434 -29.85 20.01 18.11
CA LEU A 434 -29.08 18.84 18.54
C LEU A 434 -27.72 19.31 19.07
N TYR A 435 -27.22 18.64 20.11
CA TYR A 435 -25.86 18.85 20.63
C TYR A 435 -25.08 17.53 20.64
N ASN A 436 -23.76 17.61 20.84
CA ASN A 436 -22.87 16.45 20.81
C ASN A 436 -23.00 15.62 19.50
N VAL A 437 -23.30 16.27 18.37
CA VAL A 437 -23.56 15.58 17.10
C VAL A 437 -22.28 14.96 16.55
N LYS A 438 -22.31 13.64 16.40
CA LYS A 438 -21.26 12.82 15.82
C LYS A 438 -21.81 12.04 14.61
N ILE A 439 -21.17 12.19 13.46
CA ILE A 439 -21.45 11.39 12.26
C ILE A 439 -20.28 10.44 12.08
N SER A 440 -20.55 9.14 11.97
CA SER A 440 -19.53 8.10 11.90
C SER A 440 -19.81 7.10 10.79
N ASP A 441 -18.77 6.68 10.09
CA ASP A 441 -18.82 5.75 8.97
C ASP A 441 -17.62 4.79 9.02
N ILE A 442 -17.91 3.52 9.30
CA ILE A 442 -16.93 2.43 9.23
C ILE A 442 -17.07 1.81 7.85
N LEU A 443 -16.17 2.17 6.93
CA LEU A 443 -16.11 1.62 5.58
C LEU A 443 -16.01 0.08 5.60
N SER A 444 -16.45 -0.56 4.52
CA SER A 444 -16.28 -2.00 4.36
C SER A 444 -14.88 -2.33 3.82
N GLN A 445 -14.49 -3.60 3.87
CA GLN A 445 -13.26 -4.08 3.23
C GLN A 445 -13.24 -3.91 1.71
N TYR A 446 -14.39 -3.61 1.09
CA TYR A 446 -14.54 -3.45 -0.36
C TYR A 446 -14.36 -1.99 -0.82
N VAL A 447 -14.10 -1.06 0.10
CA VAL A 447 -14.05 0.38 -0.18
C VAL A 447 -12.90 1.05 0.54
N SER A 448 -12.05 1.74 -0.22
CA SER A 448 -10.91 2.52 0.29
C SER A 448 -11.21 4.02 0.31
N TYR A 449 -10.88 4.70 1.40
CA TYR A 449 -10.97 6.16 1.51
C TYR A 449 -9.89 6.86 0.66
N THR A 450 -10.29 7.77 -0.22
CA THR A 450 -9.38 8.48 -1.15
C THR A 450 -9.24 9.98 -0.87
N GLY A 451 -9.86 10.48 0.20
CA GLY A 451 -9.72 11.87 0.63
C GLY A 451 -10.94 12.74 0.31
N GLY A 452 -10.72 14.01 -0.04
CA GLY A 452 -11.78 14.92 -0.45
C GLY A 452 -12.82 15.26 0.65
N MET A 453 -12.44 15.13 1.93
CA MET A 453 -13.30 15.46 3.07
C MET A 453 -13.82 16.90 3.00
N LYS A 454 -15.13 17.06 3.12
CA LYS A 454 -15.83 18.34 3.21
C LYS A 454 -16.97 18.21 4.22
N VAL A 455 -17.18 19.25 5.03
CA VAL A 455 -18.35 19.36 5.90
C VAL A 455 -19.02 20.68 5.60
N THR A 456 -20.31 20.66 5.25
CA THR A 456 -21.09 21.86 4.93
C THR A 456 -22.33 21.95 5.80
N ARG A 457 -22.85 23.18 5.95
CA ARG A 457 -24.16 23.48 6.52
C ARG A 457 -24.95 24.33 5.54
N VAL A 458 -26.15 23.88 5.19
CA VAL A 458 -27.19 24.67 4.50
C VAL A 458 -28.25 25.04 5.54
N THR A 459 -28.73 26.28 5.56
CA THR A 459 -29.80 26.74 6.48
C THR A 459 -30.95 27.31 5.67
N GLY A 460 -32.16 26.77 5.85
CA GLY A 460 -33.32 27.08 5.01
C GLY A 460 -33.02 26.88 3.52
N SER A 461 -33.37 27.87 2.71
CA SER A 461 -33.01 27.96 1.29
C SER A 461 -31.73 28.77 1.02
N GLY A 462 -30.85 28.91 2.01
CA GLY A 462 -29.59 29.66 1.90
C GLY A 462 -28.48 28.90 1.18
N GLU A 463 -27.39 29.61 0.86
CA GLU A 463 -26.21 29.01 0.24
C GLU A 463 -25.43 28.08 1.21
N PRO A 464 -24.78 27.01 0.73
CA PRO A 464 -23.97 26.13 1.57
C PRO A 464 -22.75 26.83 2.18
N VAL A 465 -22.63 26.80 3.50
CA VAL A 465 -21.44 27.26 4.23
C VAL A 465 -20.53 26.06 4.48
N THR A 466 -19.26 26.15 4.09
CA THR A 466 -18.26 25.12 4.43
C THR A 466 -17.75 25.36 5.86
N LEU A 467 -17.79 24.32 6.69
CA LEU A 467 -17.32 24.36 8.07
C LEU A 467 -15.81 24.12 8.16
N THR A 468 -15.17 24.68 9.18
CA THR A 468 -13.71 24.66 9.34
C THR A 468 -13.26 23.61 10.35
N LEU A 469 -12.41 22.68 9.92
CA LEU A 469 -11.78 21.67 10.78
C LEU A 469 -10.99 22.34 11.92
N GLY A 470 -11.19 21.88 13.15
CA GLY A 470 -10.55 22.43 14.35
C GLY A 470 -11.21 23.70 14.91
N ILE A 471 -12.24 24.24 14.25
CA ILE A 471 -13.03 25.40 14.72
C ILE A 471 -14.51 25.02 14.90
N ASP A 472 -15.10 24.36 13.92
CA ASP A 472 -16.51 23.93 13.92
C ASP A 472 -16.69 22.45 14.26
N TYR A 473 -15.70 21.62 13.89
CA TYR A 473 -15.71 20.17 14.09
C TYR A 473 -14.31 19.57 14.25
N SER A 474 -14.21 18.34 14.77
CA SER A 474 -13.02 17.48 14.70
C SER A 474 -13.27 16.20 13.89
N VAL A 475 -12.18 15.56 13.47
CA VAL A 475 -12.16 14.24 12.82
C VAL A 475 -11.45 13.25 13.74
N SER A 476 -11.93 12.02 13.81
CA SER A 476 -11.29 10.87 14.47
C SER A 476 -11.34 9.65 13.54
N ALA A 477 -10.35 8.77 13.67
CA ALA A 477 -10.10 7.67 12.73
C ALA A 477 -10.00 6.27 13.38
N GLU A 478 -10.22 6.15 14.70
CA GLU A 478 -9.84 4.97 15.50
C GLU A 478 -10.56 3.66 15.15
N SER A 479 -11.63 3.70 14.35
CA SER A 479 -12.34 2.50 13.86
C SER A 479 -13.01 2.71 12.49
N GLY A 480 -12.74 3.83 11.82
CA GLY A 480 -13.53 4.38 10.73
C GLY A 480 -13.54 5.90 10.79
N LEU A 481 -14.18 6.54 9.82
CA LEU A 481 -14.23 7.98 9.72
C LEU A 481 -15.31 8.54 10.64
N ALA A 482 -14.96 9.37 11.62
CA ALA A 482 -15.95 10.01 12.49
C ALA A 482 -15.71 11.51 12.70
N ILE A 483 -16.74 12.30 12.38
CA ILE A 483 -16.83 13.75 12.55
C ILE A 483 -17.58 14.06 13.85
N GLN A 484 -17.06 14.98 14.66
CA GLN A 484 -17.71 15.50 15.87
C GLN A 484 -17.90 17.01 15.73
N LEU A 485 -19.15 17.49 15.72
CA LEU A 485 -19.43 18.93 15.78
C LEU A 485 -19.13 19.47 17.18
N PHE A 486 -18.51 20.65 17.26
CA PHE A 486 -18.19 21.34 18.51
C PHE A 486 -19.33 22.19 19.05
N GLN A 487 -20.21 22.64 18.15
CA GLN A 487 -21.34 23.50 18.45
C GLN A 487 -22.65 22.73 18.34
N THR A 488 -23.72 23.25 18.93
CA THR A 488 -25.08 22.76 18.68
C THR A 488 -25.50 23.08 17.24
N THR A 489 -26.38 22.27 16.66
CA THR A 489 -26.85 22.48 15.30
C THR A 489 -27.73 23.72 15.19
N THR A 490 -27.60 24.50 14.12
CA THR A 490 -28.59 25.53 13.77
C THR A 490 -29.92 24.84 13.39
N PRO A 491 -31.09 25.32 13.83
CA PRO A 491 -32.40 24.81 13.37
C PRO A 491 -32.60 24.99 11.85
N GLU A 492 -33.57 24.28 11.25
CA GLU A 492 -33.85 24.34 9.80
C GLU A 492 -32.59 24.21 8.92
N SER A 493 -31.61 23.42 9.38
CA SER A 493 -30.32 23.28 8.73
C SER A 493 -29.95 21.83 8.47
N ARG A 494 -29.46 21.58 7.26
CA ARG A 494 -28.83 20.33 6.84
C ARG A 494 -27.33 20.44 6.98
N TYR A 495 -26.75 19.51 7.72
CA TYR A 495 -25.31 19.30 7.82
C TYR A 495 -24.93 18.09 6.98
N THR A 496 -24.00 18.28 6.04
CA THR A 496 -23.56 17.25 5.10
C THR A 496 -22.07 16.97 5.34
N VAL A 497 -21.72 15.73 5.67
CA VAL A 497 -20.34 15.23 5.64
C VAL A 497 -20.16 14.49 4.31
N SER A 498 -19.25 14.94 3.46
CA SER A 498 -18.99 14.29 2.17
C SER A 498 -17.50 14.03 1.93
N PHE A 499 -17.17 12.88 1.33
CA PHE A 499 -15.80 12.44 1.08
C PHE A 499 -15.71 11.41 -0.03
N ASN A 500 -14.53 11.29 -0.64
CA ASN A 500 -14.28 10.38 -1.75
C ASN A 500 -13.84 9.00 -1.24
N VAL A 501 -14.27 7.99 -1.97
CA VAL A 501 -13.85 6.60 -1.82
C VAL A 501 -13.66 5.96 -3.20
N ARG A 502 -13.01 4.79 -3.23
CA ARG A 502 -12.99 3.91 -4.41
C ARG A 502 -13.28 2.47 -4.02
N SER A 503 -13.73 1.66 -4.97
CA SER A 503 -13.74 0.20 -4.81
C SER A 503 -12.31 -0.31 -4.59
N SER A 504 -12.12 -1.21 -3.62
CA SER A 504 -10.80 -1.72 -3.24
C SER A 504 -10.34 -2.88 -4.13
N ASP A 505 -9.08 -3.30 -3.97
CA ASP A 505 -8.56 -4.48 -4.66
C ASP A 505 -9.29 -5.77 -4.21
N GLU A 506 -9.73 -5.86 -2.96
CA GLU A 506 -10.56 -6.96 -2.46
C GLU A 506 -11.96 -7.01 -3.11
N ALA A 507 -12.50 -5.86 -3.53
CA ALA A 507 -13.75 -5.80 -4.28
C ALA A 507 -13.57 -6.34 -5.71
N LEU A 508 -12.47 -5.94 -6.36
CA LEU A 508 -12.07 -6.44 -7.67
C LEU A 508 -11.80 -7.96 -7.60
N ASP A 509 -10.95 -8.42 -6.68
CA ASP A 509 -10.64 -9.85 -6.51
C ASP A 509 -11.88 -10.71 -6.23
N TYR A 510 -12.84 -10.20 -5.43
CA TYR A 510 -14.10 -10.90 -5.21
C TYR A 510 -14.91 -11.03 -6.51
N TYR A 511 -15.00 -9.95 -7.30
CA TYR A 511 -15.76 -9.96 -8.55
C TYR A 511 -15.07 -10.79 -9.64
N ASP A 512 -13.76 -10.68 -9.79
CA ASP A 512 -12.92 -11.48 -10.70
C ASP A 512 -13.12 -12.99 -10.47
N LEU A 513 -13.36 -13.41 -9.21
CA LEU A 513 -13.58 -14.79 -8.81
C LEU A 513 -15.05 -15.24 -8.93
N ASN A 514 -15.99 -14.42 -8.44
CA ASN A 514 -17.40 -14.82 -8.26
C ASN A 514 -18.33 -14.34 -9.40
N GLN A 515 -17.88 -13.40 -10.23
CA GLN A 515 -18.63 -12.80 -11.35
C GLN A 515 -20.04 -12.32 -10.94
N SER A 516 -20.15 -11.85 -9.70
CA SER A 516 -21.39 -11.47 -9.03
C SER A 516 -21.09 -10.63 -7.78
N TYR A 517 -22.11 -9.90 -7.31
CA TYR A 517 -22.02 -9.06 -6.11
C TYR A 517 -22.71 -9.70 -4.91
N PRO A 518 -22.18 -9.55 -3.68
CA PRO A 518 -22.74 -10.17 -2.48
C PRO A 518 -23.89 -9.38 -1.84
N ASN A 519 -24.11 -8.12 -2.23
CA ASN A 519 -25.08 -7.23 -1.60
C ASN A 519 -25.99 -6.53 -2.62
N VAL A 520 -27.05 -5.92 -2.11
CA VAL A 520 -27.95 -5.02 -2.84
C VAL A 520 -28.05 -3.74 -2.03
N GLY A 521 -27.92 -2.57 -2.66
CA GLY A 521 -27.97 -1.29 -1.96
C GLY A 521 -29.33 -1.00 -1.36
N ASP A 522 -29.32 -0.43 -0.16
CA ASP A 522 -30.54 -0.10 0.57
C ASP A 522 -31.34 1.00 -0.17
N ALA A 523 -32.63 1.12 0.14
CA ALA A 523 -33.50 2.11 -0.49
C ALA A 523 -33.03 3.55 -0.22
N ASP A 524 -33.31 4.45 -1.16
CA ASP A 524 -32.96 5.87 -1.07
C ASP A 524 -31.47 6.13 -0.77
N THR A 525 -30.56 5.34 -1.34
CA THR A 525 -29.09 5.51 -1.19
C THR A 525 -28.42 6.22 -2.37
N ASP A 526 -29.15 6.55 -3.45
CA ASP A 526 -28.59 7.32 -4.58
C ASP A 526 -28.54 8.83 -4.32
N TYR A 527 -27.44 9.46 -4.75
CA TYR A 527 -27.32 10.91 -4.90
C TYR A 527 -28.20 11.41 -6.07
N PRO A 528 -28.74 12.65 -6.03
CA PRO A 528 -29.61 13.16 -7.09
C PRO A 528 -28.95 13.16 -8.47
N GLY A 529 -29.55 12.45 -9.43
CA GLY A 529 -29.01 12.25 -10.78
C GLY A 529 -28.34 10.88 -10.96
N ASN A 530 -28.05 10.18 -9.87
CA ASN A 530 -27.45 8.85 -9.87
C ASN A 530 -28.50 7.73 -9.71
N ALA A 531 -28.11 6.50 -10.02
CA ALA A 531 -28.93 5.29 -9.92
C ALA A 531 -28.10 4.00 -9.73
N THR A 532 -26.86 4.11 -9.25
CA THR A 532 -25.93 2.97 -9.08
C THR A 532 -26.12 2.19 -7.77
N SER A 533 -26.92 2.68 -6.83
CA SER A 533 -27.01 2.09 -5.48
C SER A 533 -28.37 1.52 -5.11
N SER A 534 -29.45 2.30 -5.14
CA SER A 534 -30.72 1.86 -4.52
C SER A 534 -31.32 0.66 -5.27
N GLY A 535 -31.42 -0.48 -4.58
CA GLY A 535 -31.88 -1.73 -5.18
C GLY A 535 -30.93 -2.32 -6.24
N GLN A 536 -29.73 -1.77 -6.43
CA GLN A 536 -28.73 -2.29 -7.36
C GLN A 536 -27.81 -3.31 -6.68
N PRO A 537 -27.33 -4.33 -7.41
CA PRO A 537 -26.32 -5.25 -6.89
C PRO A 537 -24.95 -4.55 -6.78
N GLY A 538 -24.23 -4.80 -5.69
CA GLY A 538 -22.90 -4.22 -5.45
C GLY A 538 -22.27 -4.69 -4.15
N PHE A 539 -21.19 -4.03 -3.72
CA PHE A 539 -20.56 -4.21 -2.41
C PHE A 539 -20.99 -3.08 -1.47
N TYR A 540 -21.47 -3.38 -0.26
CA TYR A 540 -21.80 -2.31 0.69
C TYR A 540 -20.59 -1.40 0.95
N SER A 541 -20.78 -0.09 0.84
CA SER A 541 -19.72 0.91 1.07
C SER A 541 -19.23 0.94 2.52
N ASN A 542 -20.07 0.51 3.46
CA ASN A 542 -19.81 0.54 4.88
C ASN A 542 -20.24 -0.73 5.61
N THR A 543 -19.44 -1.11 6.59
CA THR A 543 -19.79 -2.11 7.61
C THR A 543 -20.92 -1.56 8.49
N SER A 544 -20.78 -0.32 8.96
CA SER A 544 -21.77 0.40 9.77
C SER A 544 -21.56 1.91 9.67
N ALA A 545 -22.62 2.67 9.46
CA ALA A 545 -22.60 4.13 9.56
C ALA A 545 -23.68 4.57 10.56
N ALA A 546 -23.38 5.56 11.39
CA ALA A 546 -24.28 6.02 12.43
C ALA A 546 -24.17 7.52 12.71
N LEU A 547 -25.33 8.13 12.93
CA LEU A 547 -25.52 9.45 13.49
C LEU A 547 -25.76 9.28 15.00
N SER A 548 -24.97 9.95 15.83
CA SER A 548 -25.20 10.07 17.27
C SER A 548 -25.40 11.53 17.62
N TYR A 549 -26.39 11.84 18.47
CA TYR A 549 -26.67 13.19 18.93
C TYR A 549 -27.27 13.14 20.33
N SER A 550 -27.35 14.30 20.97
CA SER A 550 -28.04 14.49 22.24
C SER A 550 -29.07 15.61 22.12
N PHE A 551 -30.17 15.43 22.83
CA PHE A 551 -31.24 16.41 23.01
C PHE A 551 -31.81 16.29 24.44
N GLY A 552 -32.57 17.29 24.90
CA GLY A 552 -33.42 17.24 26.12
C GLY A 552 -32.71 17.10 27.48
N GLY A 553 -31.46 16.62 27.52
CA GLY A 553 -30.83 16.06 28.71
C GLY A 553 -30.86 14.51 28.73
N ASN A 554 -31.34 13.88 27.65
CA ASN A 554 -31.74 12.47 27.54
C ASN A 554 -30.56 11.48 27.54
N GLY A 555 -29.33 11.98 27.35
CA GLY A 555 -28.16 11.18 27.01
C GLY A 555 -27.85 11.29 25.51
N ALA A 556 -27.27 10.24 24.94
CA ALA A 556 -26.93 10.20 23.51
C ALA A 556 -27.84 9.18 22.79
N THR A 557 -28.56 9.66 21.80
CA THR A 557 -29.40 8.87 20.90
C THR A 557 -28.63 8.58 19.63
N GLN A 558 -28.76 7.35 19.12
CA GLN A 558 -28.05 6.86 17.94
C GLN A 558 -29.04 6.38 16.89
N LYS A 559 -28.83 6.79 15.64
CA LYS A 559 -29.53 6.35 14.45
C LYS A 559 -28.52 5.72 13.49
N VAL A 560 -28.92 4.66 12.81
CA VAL A 560 -28.07 3.94 11.84
C VAL A 560 -28.42 4.44 10.45
N TYR A 561 -27.41 4.77 9.66
CA TYR A 561 -27.57 5.13 8.25
C TYR A 561 -27.68 3.87 7.38
N ASP A 562 -28.47 3.98 6.32
CA ASP A 562 -28.59 2.98 5.26
C ASP A 562 -27.25 2.75 4.52
N LYS A 563 -27.13 1.62 3.83
CA LYS A 563 -25.89 1.16 3.21
C LYS A 563 -25.94 1.29 1.68
N PRO A 564 -25.37 2.36 1.11
CA PRO A 564 -25.12 2.39 -0.33
C PRO A 564 -24.14 1.30 -0.75
N VAL A 565 -24.22 0.86 -2.00
CA VAL A 565 -23.25 -0.04 -2.62
C VAL A 565 -22.35 0.65 -3.65
N VAL A 566 -21.17 0.08 -3.86
CA VAL A 566 -20.29 0.35 -5.01
C VAL A 566 -20.27 -0.85 -5.96
N GLN A 567 -20.07 -0.59 -7.24
CA GLN A 567 -19.70 -1.59 -8.24
C GLN A 567 -18.21 -1.51 -8.55
N VAL A 568 -17.70 -2.52 -9.26
CA VAL A 568 -16.35 -2.51 -9.83
C VAL A 568 -16.42 -2.46 -11.35
N VAL A 569 -15.45 -1.76 -11.92
CA VAL A 569 -15.13 -1.81 -13.35
C VAL A 569 -13.77 -2.48 -13.45
N GLU A 570 -13.74 -3.70 -14.03
CA GLU A 570 -12.50 -4.43 -14.30
C GLU A 570 -11.58 -3.60 -15.23
N PRO A 571 -10.25 -3.61 -14.99
CA PRO A 571 -9.30 -2.88 -15.82
C PRO A 571 -9.17 -3.51 -17.22
N ASP A 572 -8.78 -2.69 -18.21
CA ASP A 572 -8.52 -3.17 -19.56
C ASP A 572 -7.28 -4.08 -19.60
N ALA A 573 -7.28 -5.08 -20.48
CA ALA A 573 -6.22 -6.08 -20.55
C ALA A 573 -4.88 -5.49 -21.03
N VAL A 574 -3.79 -5.78 -20.32
CA VAL A 574 -2.45 -5.27 -20.65
C VAL A 574 -1.76 -6.16 -21.68
N PRO A 575 -1.20 -5.59 -22.77
CA PRO A 575 -0.40 -6.33 -23.75
C PRO A 575 1.01 -6.61 -23.22
N VAL A 576 1.50 -7.83 -23.45
CA VAL A 576 2.82 -8.29 -23.00
C VAL A 576 3.61 -8.82 -24.19
N GLU A 577 4.82 -8.33 -24.39
CA GLU A 577 5.72 -8.80 -25.45
C GLU A 577 6.83 -9.68 -24.87
N ILE A 578 7.11 -10.81 -25.52
CA ILE A 578 8.19 -11.74 -25.15
C ILE A 578 9.10 -11.93 -26.36
N GLN A 579 10.38 -11.60 -26.19
CA GLN A 579 11.39 -11.72 -27.24
C GLN A 579 12.71 -12.30 -26.72
N VAL A 580 13.24 -13.29 -27.42
CA VAL A 580 14.56 -13.90 -27.15
C VAL A 580 15.40 -13.99 -28.43
N ARG A 581 16.67 -14.40 -28.32
CA ARG A 581 17.60 -14.49 -29.45
C ARG A 581 17.94 -15.93 -29.83
N LYS A 582 18.33 -16.12 -31.09
CA LYS A 582 18.92 -17.31 -31.69
C LYS A 582 20.27 -16.94 -32.29
N THR A 583 21.27 -17.80 -32.08
CA THR A 583 22.52 -17.79 -32.83
C THR A 583 22.79 -19.17 -33.42
N LEU A 584 23.47 -19.18 -34.57
CA LEU A 584 24.02 -20.38 -35.21
C LEU A 584 25.51 -20.14 -35.44
N THR A 585 26.32 -21.16 -35.18
CA THR A 585 27.76 -21.15 -35.40
C THR A 585 28.14 -22.21 -36.43
N GLY A 586 29.10 -21.92 -37.32
CA GLY A 586 29.53 -22.85 -38.38
C GLY A 586 28.66 -22.87 -39.64
N LYS A 587 27.51 -22.19 -39.65
CA LYS A 587 26.66 -21.92 -40.83
C LYS A 587 25.90 -20.60 -40.61
N ASP A 588 25.51 -19.93 -41.70
CA ASP A 588 24.68 -18.73 -41.65
C ASP A 588 23.26 -19.03 -41.12
N LEU A 589 22.71 -18.10 -40.34
CA LEU A 589 21.36 -18.19 -39.79
C LEU A 589 20.34 -17.60 -40.77
N GLU A 590 19.42 -18.43 -41.26
CA GLU A 590 18.36 -18.01 -42.17
C GLU A 590 17.04 -17.74 -41.42
N ALA A 591 16.18 -16.88 -41.96
CA ALA A 591 14.83 -16.67 -41.41
C ALA A 591 13.99 -17.94 -41.55
N GLY A 592 13.29 -18.32 -40.48
CA GLY A 592 12.48 -19.54 -40.44
C GLY A 592 13.27 -20.83 -40.15
N MET A 593 14.59 -20.75 -39.95
CA MET A 593 15.48 -21.92 -39.88
C MET A 593 15.28 -22.80 -38.63
N PHE A 594 14.97 -22.19 -37.48
CA PHE A 594 14.68 -22.86 -36.22
C PHE A 594 13.35 -22.37 -35.64
N SER A 595 12.64 -23.27 -34.97
CA SER A 595 11.31 -23.02 -34.42
C SER A 595 11.32 -23.10 -32.89
N PHE A 596 10.51 -22.27 -32.23
CA PHE A 596 10.50 -22.08 -30.79
C PHE A 596 9.06 -22.06 -30.27
N GLU A 597 8.82 -22.82 -29.21
CA GLU A 597 7.53 -22.96 -28.55
C GLU A 597 7.52 -22.10 -27.28
N LEU A 598 6.47 -21.31 -27.09
CA LEU A 598 6.15 -20.62 -25.84
C LEU A 598 4.99 -21.37 -25.17
N THR A 599 5.20 -21.76 -23.92
CA THR A 599 4.31 -22.64 -23.16
C THR A 599 4.08 -22.05 -21.78
N GLU A 600 2.83 -21.79 -21.43
CA GLU A 600 2.41 -21.34 -20.09
C GLU A 600 2.46 -22.49 -19.09
N VAL A 601 2.88 -22.21 -17.87
CA VAL A 601 3.00 -23.17 -16.78
C VAL A 601 1.84 -22.96 -15.82
N THR A 602 0.81 -23.79 -15.92
CA THR A 602 -0.37 -23.75 -15.04
C THR A 602 -0.33 -24.88 -14.01
N GLU A 603 -1.13 -24.78 -12.94
CA GLU A 603 -1.27 -25.87 -11.96
C GLU A 603 -1.86 -27.15 -12.58
N GLN A 604 -2.63 -27.02 -13.66
CA GLN A 604 -3.26 -28.12 -14.39
C GLN A 604 -2.32 -28.75 -15.44
N GLY A 605 -1.18 -28.11 -15.73
CA GLY A 605 -0.18 -28.58 -16.69
C GLY A 605 0.40 -27.46 -17.58
N ASP A 606 1.38 -27.84 -18.39
CA ASP A 606 1.99 -26.95 -19.38
C ASP A 606 1.06 -26.79 -20.61
N VAL A 607 0.74 -25.54 -20.99
CA VAL A 607 -0.18 -25.19 -22.10
C VAL A 607 0.57 -24.45 -23.20
N ILE A 608 0.59 -24.98 -24.42
CA ILE A 608 1.26 -24.34 -25.56
C ILE A 608 0.48 -23.10 -25.99
N ILE A 609 1.10 -21.92 -25.89
CA ILE A 609 0.52 -20.64 -26.28
C ILE A 609 0.77 -20.35 -27.77
N GLY A 610 1.94 -20.74 -28.27
CA GLY A 610 2.24 -20.59 -29.69
C GLY A 610 3.65 -21.05 -30.06
N THR A 611 3.84 -21.25 -31.37
CA THR A 611 5.12 -21.62 -31.95
C THR A 611 5.49 -20.60 -33.02
N VAL A 612 6.70 -20.04 -32.94
CA VAL A 612 7.24 -19.08 -33.92
C VAL A 612 8.59 -19.58 -34.43
N ALA A 613 9.21 -18.84 -35.36
CA ALA A 613 10.55 -19.14 -35.84
C ALA A 613 11.46 -17.92 -35.71
N ASN A 614 12.78 -18.11 -35.77
CA ASN A 614 13.72 -17.00 -35.78
C ASN A 614 13.60 -16.18 -37.08
N ASN A 615 13.83 -14.87 -37.01
CA ASN A 615 14.06 -14.04 -38.20
C ASN A 615 15.55 -14.10 -38.64
N ALA A 616 15.92 -13.40 -39.71
CA ALA A 616 17.28 -13.41 -40.25
C ALA A 616 18.33 -12.81 -39.29
N GLU A 617 17.92 -11.82 -38.47
CA GLU A 617 18.77 -11.23 -37.43
C GLU A 617 18.82 -12.11 -36.15
N GLY A 618 18.13 -13.25 -36.14
CA GLY A 618 18.08 -14.17 -35.01
C GLY A 618 17.20 -13.72 -33.85
N PHE A 619 16.24 -12.82 -34.05
CA PHE A 619 15.19 -12.57 -33.05
C PHE A 619 14.07 -13.62 -33.14
N ILE A 620 13.54 -13.98 -31.98
CA ILE A 620 12.38 -14.85 -31.79
C ILE A 620 11.35 -14.01 -31.04
N THR A 621 10.35 -13.49 -31.75
CA THR A 621 9.29 -12.65 -31.18
C THR A 621 7.98 -13.42 -31.18
N PHE A 622 7.37 -13.59 -30.02
CA PHE A 622 6.05 -14.21 -29.90
C PHE A 622 4.94 -13.17 -30.12
N ASN A 623 3.72 -13.63 -30.44
CA ASN A 623 2.55 -12.75 -30.46
C ASN A 623 2.36 -12.13 -29.06
N SER A 624 1.91 -10.87 -29.02
CA SER A 624 1.63 -10.22 -27.73
C SER A 624 0.54 -10.96 -26.97
N LEU A 625 0.80 -11.24 -25.69
CA LEU A 625 -0.16 -11.86 -24.78
C LEU A 625 -1.05 -10.76 -24.20
N SER A 626 -2.35 -11.02 -24.08
CA SER A 626 -3.30 -10.08 -23.46
C SER A 626 -3.69 -10.62 -22.09
N LEU A 627 -3.20 -9.98 -21.03
CA LEU A 627 -3.44 -10.41 -19.64
C LEU A 627 -4.41 -9.46 -18.97
N ASN A 628 -5.53 -9.99 -18.48
CA ASN A 628 -6.64 -9.20 -17.94
C ASN A 628 -6.84 -9.36 -16.42
N LYS A 629 -5.95 -10.08 -15.73
CA LYS A 629 -5.99 -10.27 -14.28
C LYS A 629 -4.61 -10.08 -13.65
N PRO A 630 -4.50 -9.49 -12.44
CA PRO A 630 -3.25 -9.47 -11.72
C PRO A 630 -2.81 -10.88 -11.31
N GLY A 631 -1.52 -11.08 -11.14
CA GLY A 631 -0.93 -12.37 -10.81
C GLY A 631 0.46 -12.56 -11.41
N THR A 632 1.06 -13.72 -11.13
CA THR A 632 2.37 -14.10 -11.65
C THR A 632 2.21 -15.24 -12.65
N TYR A 633 2.37 -14.91 -13.93
CA TYR A 633 2.28 -15.86 -15.04
C TYR A 633 3.68 -16.38 -15.35
N THR A 634 3.85 -17.70 -15.37
CA THR A 634 5.13 -18.33 -15.68
C THR A 634 5.04 -18.98 -17.06
N TYR A 635 6.00 -18.67 -17.92
CA TYR A 635 6.14 -19.28 -19.24
C TYR A 635 7.49 -19.98 -19.39
N LYS A 636 7.54 -20.93 -20.31
CA LYS A 636 8.73 -21.65 -20.77
C LYS A 636 8.88 -21.40 -22.27
N ILE A 637 10.08 -21.04 -22.71
CA ILE A 637 10.46 -21.04 -24.12
C ILE A 637 11.40 -22.22 -24.37
N LYS A 638 11.15 -23.00 -25.42
CA LYS A 638 11.99 -24.14 -25.81
C LYS A 638 12.15 -24.18 -27.33
N GLU A 639 13.34 -24.58 -27.79
CA GLU A 639 13.57 -24.89 -29.21
C GLU A 639 12.87 -26.20 -29.59
N VAL A 640 12.11 -26.16 -30.69
CA VAL A 640 11.41 -27.30 -31.26
C VAL A 640 12.39 -28.08 -32.12
N MET A 641 12.85 -29.21 -31.57
CA MET A 641 13.68 -30.17 -32.29
C MET A 641 12.96 -30.68 -33.54
N PRO A 642 13.56 -30.61 -34.75
CA PRO A 642 12.95 -31.21 -35.93
C PRO A 642 12.92 -32.74 -35.78
N SER A 643 11.86 -33.37 -36.30
CA SER A 643 11.65 -34.83 -36.23
C SER A 643 12.76 -35.64 -36.88
N THR A 644 13.48 -35.04 -37.83
CA THR A 644 14.72 -35.57 -38.42
C THR A 644 15.83 -34.54 -38.22
N PRO A 645 16.70 -34.69 -37.21
CA PRO A 645 17.83 -33.78 -36.97
C PRO A 645 18.76 -33.70 -38.19
N GLN A 646 19.17 -32.49 -38.57
CA GLN A 646 20.12 -32.31 -39.67
C GLN A 646 21.50 -32.88 -39.27
N PRO A 647 22.14 -33.74 -40.09
CA PRO A 647 23.50 -34.19 -39.85
C PRO A 647 24.47 -33.02 -39.69
N GLY A 648 25.38 -33.13 -38.72
CA GLY A 648 26.31 -32.06 -38.35
C GLY A 648 25.71 -30.91 -37.53
N MET A 649 24.38 -30.82 -37.39
CA MET A 649 23.72 -29.80 -36.57
C MET A 649 23.58 -30.27 -35.11
N SER A 650 24.03 -29.44 -34.17
CA SER A 650 23.71 -29.53 -32.74
C SER A 650 22.69 -28.46 -32.40
N TYR A 651 21.59 -28.88 -31.77
CA TYR A 651 20.48 -28.02 -31.37
C TYR A 651 20.55 -27.70 -29.88
N ASP A 652 20.10 -26.51 -29.48
CA ASP A 652 19.96 -26.13 -28.08
C ASP A 652 18.76 -26.87 -27.46
N THR A 653 18.95 -27.41 -26.25
CA THR A 653 17.93 -28.17 -25.51
C THR A 653 17.50 -27.47 -24.22
N LYS A 654 18.04 -26.28 -23.97
CA LYS A 654 17.68 -25.40 -22.87
C LYS A 654 16.17 -25.09 -22.87
N THR A 655 15.65 -24.81 -21.69
CA THR A 655 14.35 -24.16 -21.50
C THR A 655 14.61 -22.82 -20.82
N ILE A 656 14.11 -21.74 -21.40
CA ILE A 656 14.19 -20.40 -20.82
C ILE A 656 12.89 -20.16 -20.05
N GLN A 657 12.98 -19.86 -18.75
CA GLN A 657 11.82 -19.45 -17.97
C GLN A 657 11.61 -17.93 -18.14
N VAL A 658 10.37 -17.53 -18.39
CA VAL A 658 9.91 -16.14 -18.41
C VAL A 658 8.85 -15.99 -17.32
N ILE A 659 8.99 -14.97 -16.49
CA ILE A 659 8.03 -14.61 -15.45
C ILE A 659 7.43 -13.27 -15.83
N VAL A 660 6.10 -13.20 -15.88
CA VAL A 660 5.34 -11.97 -16.10
C VAL A 660 4.54 -11.69 -14.85
N VAL A 661 4.83 -10.58 -14.18
CA VAL A 661 4.10 -10.12 -13.00
C VAL A 661 3.14 -9.03 -13.44
N VAL A 662 1.83 -9.28 -13.32
CA VAL A 662 0.78 -8.29 -13.60
C VAL A 662 0.26 -7.76 -12.28
N THR A 663 0.26 -6.43 -12.12
CA THR A 663 -0.23 -5.73 -10.94
C THR A 663 -1.31 -4.71 -11.33
N ARG A 664 -2.22 -4.40 -10.38
CA ARG A 664 -3.16 -3.29 -10.55
C ARG A 664 -2.44 -1.97 -10.22
N SER A 665 -2.70 -0.94 -11.02
CA SER A 665 -2.17 0.41 -10.85
C SER A 665 -3.31 1.40 -11.05
N ASN A 666 -4.03 1.72 -9.96
CA ASN A 666 -5.29 2.46 -9.95
C ASN A 666 -6.41 1.72 -10.70
N ASP A 667 -6.76 2.15 -11.91
CA ASP A 667 -7.82 1.55 -12.75
C ASP A 667 -7.25 0.81 -13.99
N ASP A 668 -5.93 0.66 -14.05
CA ASP A 668 -5.20 0.00 -15.15
C ASP A 668 -4.38 -1.21 -14.64
N LEU A 669 -3.97 -2.10 -15.56
CA LEU A 669 -3.00 -3.16 -15.31
C LEU A 669 -1.59 -2.77 -15.81
N VAL A 670 -0.57 -3.14 -15.06
CA VAL A 670 0.84 -3.00 -15.43
C VAL A 670 1.49 -4.38 -15.40
N ALA A 671 2.24 -4.72 -16.46
CA ALA A 671 2.96 -5.98 -16.56
C ALA A 671 4.47 -5.76 -16.58
N GLU A 672 5.20 -6.45 -15.70
CA GLU A 672 6.66 -6.53 -15.69
C GLU A 672 7.10 -7.91 -16.20
N VAL A 673 7.93 -7.94 -17.24
CA VAL A 673 8.49 -9.16 -17.84
C VAL A 673 9.91 -9.37 -17.37
N SER A 674 10.22 -10.54 -16.81
CA SER A 674 11.53 -10.89 -16.28
C SER A 674 11.98 -12.29 -16.74
N TYR A 675 13.23 -12.38 -17.17
CA TYR A 675 13.94 -13.61 -17.51
C TYR A 675 15.44 -13.37 -17.43
N ASP A 676 16.23 -14.42 -17.20
CA ASP A 676 17.70 -14.29 -17.13
C ASP A 676 18.27 -13.83 -18.49
N PRO A 677 18.80 -12.59 -18.58
CA PRO A 677 19.30 -12.05 -19.84
C PRO A 677 20.59 -12.75 -20.31
N SER A 678 21.34 -13.40 -19.41
CA SER A 678 22.50 -14.21 -19.76
C SER A 678 22.11 -15.56 -20.38
N ALA A 679 20.90 -16.05 -20.09
CA ALA A 679 20.34 -17.27 -20.67
C ALA A 679 19.44 -17.03 -21.90
N ALA A 680 19.04 -15.78 -22.18
CA ALA A 680 18.07 -15.35 -23.21
C ALA A 680 18.46 -15.57 -24.69
N VAL A 681 19.43 -16.45 -24.97
CA VAL A 681 19.95 -16.77 -26.31
C VAL A 681 20.01 -18.27 -26.50
N PHE A 682 19.29 -18.83 -27.48
CA PHE A 682 19.49 -20.22 -27.92
C PHE A 682 20.68 -20.32 -28.86
N ILE A 683 21.54 -21.33 -28.70
CA ILE A 683 22.80 -21.45 -29.46
C ILE A 683 22.89 -22.80 -30.17
N ASN A 684 22.87 -22.79 -31.51
CA ASN A 684 23.16 -23.98 -32.31
C ASN A 684 24.58 -23.94 -32.89
N SER A 685 25.09 -25.11 -33.25
CA SER A 685 26.36 -25.26 -33.97
C SER A 685 26.23 -26.25 -35.11
N TYR A 686 27.00 -26.01 -36.18
CA TYR A 686 27.06 -26.84 -37.37
C TYR A 686 28.51 -27.25 -37.65
N ILE A 687 28.77 -28.56 -37.63
CA ILE A 687 30.08 -29.15 -37.90
C ILE A 687 29.85 -30.38 -38.80
N PRO A 688 30.18 -30.34 -40.11
CA PRO A 688 29.98 -31.47 -41.01
C PRO A 688 30.93 -32.63 -40.68
N GLN A 689 30.48 -33.86 -40.95
CA GLN A 689 31.27 -35.08 -40.71
C GLN A 689 32.45 -35.18 -41.70
N PRO A 690 33.63 -35.64 -41.24
CA PRO A 690 34.83 -35.67 -42.06
C PRO A 690 34.79 -36.75 -43.16
N VAL A 691 35.54 -36.50 -44.24
CA VAL A 691 35.67 -37.42 -45.38
C VAL A 691 37.07 -38.03 -45.44
N TYR A 692 37.16 -39.26 -45.96
CA TYR A 692 38.41 -39.98 -46.14
C TYR A 692 38.67 -40.26 -47.63
N VAL A 693 39.88 -39.96 -48.12
CA VAL A 693 40.26 -40.06 -49.54
C VAL A 693 41.47 -40.94 -49.70
N THR A 694 41.39 -41.94 -50.59
CA THR A 694 42.50 -42.85 -50.91
C THR A 694 43.12 -42.47 -52.26
N LEU A 695 44.38 -42.04 -52.25
CA LEU A 695 45.12 -41.74 -53.49
C LEU A 695 45.74 -43.00 -54.10
N LYS A 696 45.78 -43.06 -55.43
CA LYS A 696 46.22 -44.24 -56.20
C LYS A 696 47.05 -43.82 -57.40
N ALA A 697 47.94 -44.71 -57.83
CA ALA A 697 48.72 -44.57 -59.07
C ALA A 697 49.00 -45.96 -59.67
N LYS A 698 49.65 -45.98 -60.84
CA LYS A 698 49.98 -47.21 -61.58
C LYS A 698 51.47 -47.24 -61.96
N LYS A 699 52.08 -48.43 -61.90
CA LYS A 699 53.44 -48.75 -62.33
C LYS A 699 53.41 -49.81 -63.44
N GLU A 700 54.20 -49.58 -64.48
CA GLU A 700 54.52 -50.54 -65.52
C GLU A 700 56.05 -50.69 -65.66
N LEU A 701 56.48 -51.89 -66.09
CA LEU A 701 57.88 -52.24 -66.36
C LEU A 701 57.95 -52.96 -67.71
N ALA A 702 58.87 -52.50 -68.57
CA ALA A 702 59.23 -53.17 -69.82
C ALA A 702 60.57 -53.92 -69.68
N GLY A 703 60.73 -55.02 -70.41
CA GLY A 703 61.94 -55.87 -70.40
C GLY A 703 61.97 -56.96 -69.30
N GLN A 704 61.11 -56.89 -68.28
CA GLN A 704 60.94 -57.92 -67.26
C GLN A 704 59.52 -57.88 -66.66
N ALA A 705 59.05 -59.02 -66.15
CA ALA A 705 57.81 -59.06 -65.36
C ALA A 705 57.93 -58.24 -64.06
N LEU A 706 56.96 -57.36 -63.82
CA LEU A 706 56.86 -56.57 -62.59
C LEU A 706 56.44 -57.44 -61.40
N THR A 707 57.18 -57.38 -60.30
CA THR A 707 56.83 -58.07 -59.04
C THR A 707 56.36 -57.08 -57.96
N ALA A 708 55.68 -57.59 -56.93
CA ALA A 708 55.33 -56.77 -55.78
C ALA A 708 56.60 -56.33 -55.02
N GLY A 709 56.65 -55.08 -54.57
CA GLY A 709 57.81 -54.53 -53.87
C GLY A 709 58.95 -54.03 -54.76
N MET A 710 58.84 -54.14 -56.08
CA MET A 710 59.96 -53.90 -57.01
C MET A 710 60.36 -52.42 -57.12
N PHE A 711 59.40 -51.51 -57.03
CA PHE A 711 59.59 -50.05 -57.02
C PHE A 711 58.76 -49.42 -55.91
N ASN A 712 59.27 -48.35 -55.31
CA ASN A 712 58.61 -47.59 -54.25
C ASN A 712 58.18 -46.21 -54.74
N PHE A 713 57.09 -45.69 -54.20
CA PHE A 713 56.49 -44.42 -54.58
C PHE A 713 56.17 -43.60 -53.35
N SER A 714 56.66 -42.36 -53.31
CA SER A 714 56.43 -41.43 -52.21
C SER A 714 55.33 -40.44 -52.56
N LEU A 715 54.39 -40.26 -51.64
CA LEU A 715 53.38 -39.20 -51.65
C LEU A 715 53.92 -38.00 -50.86
N PHE A 716 53.77 -36.79 -51.41
CA PHE A 716 54.22 -35.55 -50.80
C PHE A 716 53.09 -34.52 -50.68
N GLU A 717 53.07 -33.79 -49.57
CA GLU A 717 52.31 -32.55 -49.39
C GLU A 717 53.31 -31.39 -49.51
N GLY A 718 53.28 -30.66 -50.62
CA GLY A 718 54.34 -29.71 -50.98
C GLY A 718 55.72 -30.39 -51.08
N SER A 719 56.57 -30.14 -50.08
CA SER A 719 57.92 -30.74 -49.94
C SER A 719 58.02 -31.84 -48.88
N VAL A 720 56.98 -32.06 -48.07
CA VAL A 720 56.98 -33.04 -46.97
C VAL A 720 56.54 -34.40 -47.49
N SER A 721 57.34 -35.44 -47.27
CA SER A 721 56.95 -36.83 -47.56
C SER A 721 55.89 -37.29 -46.56
N VAL A 722 54.70 -37.61 -47.05
CA VAL A 722 53.54 -38.09 -46.28
C VAL A 722 53.63 -39.59 -46.04
N GLU A 723 53.90 -40.35 -47.10
CA GLU A 723 53.94 -41.82 -47.06
C GLU A 723 54.82 -42.33 -48.21
N THR A 724 55.37 -43.53 -48.09
CA THR A 724 56.05 -44.23 -49.19
C THR A 724 55.59 -45.67 -49.24
N VAL A 725 55.09 -46.11 -50.40
CA VAL A 725 54.50 -47.45 -50.58
C VAL A 725 55.09 -48.15 -51.81
N PRO A 726 55.24 -49.49 -51.80
CA PRO A 726 55.64 -50.24 -52.97
C PRO A 726 54.50 -50.40 -54.00
N ASN A 727 54.85 -50.68 -55.25
CA ASN A 727 53.89 -51.26 -56.19
C ASN A 727 53.50 -52.70 -55.77
N ASN A 728 52.25 -53.11 -56.01
CA ASN A 728 51.86 -54.51 -55.93
C ASN A 728 52.22 -55.30 -57.22
N ALA A 729 51.99 -56.61 -57.24
CA ALA A 729 52.33 -57.48 -58.38
C ALA A 729 51.55 -57.15 -59.68
N SER A 730 50.41 -56.47 -59.58
CA SER A 730 49.66 -55.96 -60.73
C SER A 730 50.09 -54.55 -61.14
N GLY A 731 51.08 -53.96 -60.48
CA GLY A 731 51.54 -52.59 -60.68
C GLY A 731 50.65 -51.51 -60.08
N ASN A 732 49.71 -51.83 -59.19
CA ASN A 732 48.91 -50.81 -58.50
C ASN A 732 49.71 -50.22 -57.33
N ILE A 733 49.59 -48.90 -57.14
CA ILE A 733 50.12 -48.12 -56.03
C ILE A 733 48.90 -47.56 -55.29
N GLN A 734 48.82 -47.72 -53.97
CA GLN A 734 47.73 -47.19 -53.16
C GLN A 734 48.27 -46.70 -51.83
N PHE A 735 47.96 -45.46 -51.49
CA PHE A 735 48.33 -44.80 -50.24
C PHE A 735 47.24 -45.01 -49.17
N SER A 736 47.59 -44.76 -47.92
CA SER A 736 46.67 -44.76 -46.78
C SER A 736 45.60 -43.66 -46.93
N PRO A 737 44.37 -43.83 -46.40
CA PRO A 737 43.32 -42.81 -46.53
C PRO A 737 43.66 -41.52 -45.78
N LEU A 738 43.63 -40.39 -46.49
CA LEU A 738 43.78 -39.04 -45.95
C LEU A 738 42.44 -38.55 -45.38
N LYS A 739 42.44 -37.95 -44.19
CA LYS A 739 41.24 -37.40 -43.53
C LYS A 739 41.12 -35.91 -43.78
N PHE A 740 39.94 -35.45 -44.19
CA PHE A 740 39.61 -34.03 -44.34
C PHE A 740 38.43 -33.66 -43.45
N GLU A 741 38.61 -32.59 -42.66
CA GLU A 741 37.65 -32.12 -41.65
C GLU A 741 37.06 -30.74 -42.00
N LYS A 742 37.46 -30.16 -43.13
CA LYS A 742 37.01 -28.85 -43.63
C LYS A 742 36.85 -28.90 -45.14
N THR A 743 36.00 -28.02 -45.66
CA THR A 743 35.89 -27.73 -47.10
C THR A 743 37.11 -26.97 -47.60
N GLY A 744 37.53 -27.22 -48.83
CA GLY A 744 38.66 -26.54 -49.47
C GLY A 744 39.37 -27.41 -50.50
N ASP A 745 40.38 -26.83 -51.16
CA ASP A 745 41.21 -27.53 -52.13
C ASP A 745 42.57 -27.92 -51.53
N TYR A 746 42.94 -29.19 -51.70
CA TYR A 746 44.17 -29.79 -51.18
C TYR A 746 44.99 -30.36 -52.34
N THR A 747 46.32 -30.36 -52.24
CA THR A 747 47.21 -30.77 -53.34
C THR A 747 48.36 -31.63 -52.84
N TYR A 748 48.50 -32.82 -53.41
CA TYR A 748 49.60 -33.75 -53.15
C TYR A 748 50.34 -34.09 -54.44
N THR A 749 51.58 -34.60 -54.34
CA THR A 749 52.33 -35.11 -55.49
C THR A 749 52.88 -36.52 -55.22
N ILE A 750 52.78 -37.39 -56.22
CA ILE A 750 53.29 -38.77 -56.20
C ILE A 750 54.54 -38.82 -57.08
N ARG A 751 55.60 -39.48 -56.60
CA ARG A 751 56.90 -39.62 -57.30
C ARG A 751 57.45 -41.02 -57.11
N GLU A 752 58.24 -41.50 -58.07
CA GLU A 752 58.99 -42.75 -57.89
C GLU A 752 60.27 -42.52 -57.07
N SER A 753 60.50 -43.43 -56.12
CA SER A 753 61.59 -43.34 -55.15
C SER A 753 62.74 -44.23 -55.58
N VAL A 754 63.57 -43.69 -56.47
CA VAL A 754 64.71 -44.40 -57.09
C VAL A 754 65.79 -44.73 -56.04
N PRO A 755 66.28 -45.98 -55.96
CA PRO A 755 67.32 -46.36 -55.02
C PRO A 755 68.68 -45.73 -55.35
N ILE A 756 69.51 -45.53 -54.32
CA ILE A 756 70.89 -45.02 -54.46
C ILE A 756 71.86 -46.07 -53.90
N PRO A 757 72.83 -46.59 -54.69
CA PRO A 757 73.03 -46.32 -56.12
C PRO A 757 71.92 -46.90 -57.01
N ALA A 758 71.64 -46.23 -58.12
CA ALA A 758 70.65 -46.69 -59.10
C ALA A 758 71.17 -47.92 -59.87
N ASN A 759 70.27 -48.83 -60.24
CA ASN A 759 70.63 -49.98 -61.07
C ASN A 759 70.89 -49.52 -62.51
N ALA A 760 72.14 -49.66 -62.98
CA ALA A 760 72.57 -49.22 -64.31
C ALA A 760 71.83 -49.88 -65.49
N ASN A 761 71.18 -51.04 -65.27
CA ASN A 761 70.40 -51.72 -66.30
C ASN A 761 68.95 -51.20 -66.40
N ILE A 762 68.51 -50.30 -65.51
CA ILE A 762 67.14 -49.77 -65.44
C ILE A 762 67.10 -48.29 -65.82
N ILE A 763 66.26 -47.95 -66.80
CA ILE A 763 65.82 -46.59 -67.05
C ILE A 763 64.59 -46.32 -66.18
N TYR A 764 64.71 -45.35 -65.26
CA TYR A 764 63.67 -44.97 -64.29
C TYR A 764 62.80 -43.81 -64.78
N ASP A 765 61.53 -43.79 -64.37
CA ASP A 765 60.59 -42.71 -64.63
C ASP A 765 60.62 -41.66 -63.50
N TYR A 766 61.06 -40.44 -63.83
CA TYR A 766 61.16 -39.30 -62.90
C TYR A 766 59.94 -38.35 -62.97
N LYS A 767 58.83 -38.79 -63.57
CA LYS A 767 57.55 -38.05 -63.61
C LYS A 767 57.07 -37.67 -62.21
N ILE A 768 56.29 -36.59 -62.13
CA ILE A 768 55.56 -36.19 -60.93
C ILE A 768 54.08 -36.20 -61.30
N ILE A 769 53.26 -36.94 -60.54
CA ILE A 769 51.81 -36.94 -60.69
C ILE A 769 51.22 -36.09 -59.56
N THR A 770 50.58 -34.98 -59.90
CA THR A 770 49.85 -34.15 -58.94
C THR A 770 48.45 -34.71 -58.74
N ALA A 771 48.01 -34.85 -57.49
CA ALA A 771 46.65 -35.17 -57.10
C ALA A 771 46.02 -33.93 -56.45
N GLN A 772 44.99 -33.37 -57.09
CA GLN A 772 44.20 -32.25 -56.57
C GLN A 772 42.91 -32.81 -55.97
N ILE A 773 42.59 -32.44 -54.73
CA ILE A 773 41.41 -32.90 -53.99
C ILE A 773 40.55 -31.69 -53.62
N THR A 774 39.35 -31.61 -54.16
CA THR A 774 38.35 -30.60 -53.78
C THR A 774 37.40 -31.23 -52.77
N VAL A 775 37.28 -30.61 -51.59
CA VAL A 775 36.39 -31.05 -50.50
C VAL A 775 35.24 -30.05 -50.33
N THR A 776 34.01 -30.53 -50.46
CA THR A 776 32.78 -29.76 -50.27
C THR A 776 31.91 -30.36 -49.16
N ASP A 777 30.98 -29.58 -48.61
CA ASP A 777 29.95 -30.08 -47.70
C ASP A 777 28.70 -30.44 -48.52
N ASP A 778 28.18 -31.65 -48.29
CA ASP A 778 26.89 -32.09 -48.80
C ASP A 778 26.01 -32.53 -47.61
N ASN A 779 25.21 -31.58 -47.13
CA ASN A 779 24.18 -31.77 -46.10
C ASN A 779 24.70 -32.42 -44.79
N GLY A 780 25.86 -31.95 -44.31
CA GLY A 780 26.43 -32.37 -43.03
C GLY A 780 27.44 -33.50 -43.16
N PHE A 781 27.80 -33.88 -44.38
CA PHE A 781 28.86 -34.82 -44.69
C PHE A 781 29.79 -34.19 -45.71
N LEU A 782 31.09 -34.15 -45.40
CA LEU A 782 32.07 -33.75 -46.40
C LEU A 782 32.12 -34.79 -47.52
N LYS A 783 32.27 -34.31 -48.76
CA LYS A 783 32.53 -35.09 -49.96
C LYS A 783 33.81 -34.60 -50.60
N ALA A 784 34.51 -35.49 -51.28
CA ALA A 784 35.78 -35.18 -51.94
C ALA A 784 35.83 -35.76 -53.35
N SER A 785 36.33 -34.96 -54.30
CA SER A 785 36.67 -35.39 -55.65
C SER A 785 38.19 -35.29 -55.86
N VAL A 786 38.78 -36.21 -56.64
CA VAL A 786 40.22 -36.25 -56.90
C VAL A 786 40.48 -36.16 -58.40
N GLN A 787 41.41 -35.29 -58.80
CA GLN A 787 41.91 -35.17 -60.17
C GLN A 787 43.42 -35.41 -60.20
N TYR A 788 43.88 -36.27 -61.12
CA TYR A 788 45.32 -36.55 -61.33
C TYR A 788 45.84 -35.82 -62.56
N THR A 789 47.06 -35.28 -62.48
CA THR A 789 47.76 -34.61 -63.58
C THR A 789 49.26 -34.91 -63.55
N PRO A 790 49.83 -35.58 -64.57
CA PRO A 790 49.14 -36.35 -65.62
C PRO A 790 48.52 -37.64 -65.05
N ASP A 791 47.37 -38.06 -65.58
CA ASP A 791 46.75 -39.36 -65.25
C ASP A 791 47.37 -40.49 -66.09
N GLU A 792 48.63 -40.83 -65.77
CA GLU A 792 49.42 -41.82 -66.49
C GLU A 792 50.16 -42.77 -65.53
N PRO A 793 50.44 -44.02 -65.92
CA PRO A 793 51.36 -44.87 -65.18
C PRO A 793 52.79 -44.32 -65.22
N PHE A 794 53.54 -44.63 -64.16
CA PHE A 794 55.01 -44.58 -64.15
C PHE A 794 55.56 -45.74 -64.99
N ARG A 795 56.60 -45.52 -65.80
CA ARG A 795 57.10 -46.50 -66.81
C ARG A 795 58.61 -46.70 -66.75
N ASN A 796 59.06 -47.82 -66.17
CA ASN A 796 60.50 -48.19 -66.22
C ASN A 796 60.78 -49.18 -67.35
N LYS A 797 62.06 -49.28 -67.74
CA LYS A 797 62.55 -50.31 -68.67
C LYS A 797 63.86 -50.90 -68.18
N ILE A 798 64.00 -52.22 -68.24
CA ILE A 798 65.22 -52.95 -67.86
C ILE A 798 65.82 -53.72 -69.05
N TYR A 799 67.15 -53.79 -69.13
CA TYR A 799 67.89 -54.54 -70.16
C TYR A 799 68.70 -55.71 -69.58
N SER A 800 68.89 -56.75 -70.39
CA SER A 800 69.77 -57.90 -70.06
C SER A 800 71.13 -57.77 -70.76
N PRO A 801 72.27 -58.00 -70.07
CA PRO A 801 73.59 -58.03 -70.69
C PRO A 801 73.73 -59.11 -71.78
N LEU A 802 74.56 -58.85 -72.80
CA LEU A 802 74.83 -59.79 -73.88
C LEU A 802 76.27 -59.71 -74.42
N ASP A 803 76.83 -60.86 -74.77
CA ASP A 803 78.17 -61.01 -75.36
C ASP A 803 78.16 -60.96 -76.90
N ALA A 804 79.27 -60.49 -77.49
CA ALA A 804 79.54 -60.48 -78.93
C ALA A 804 81.00 -60.81 -79.24
N THR A 805 81.27 -61.35 -80.43
CA THR A 805 82.63 -61.68 -80.90
C THR A 805 82.97 -60.97 -82.20
N ILE A 806 84.16 -60.38 -82.27
CA ILE A 806 84.78 -59.82 -83.47
C ILE A 806 85.82 -60.84 -83.98
N GLU A 807 85.67 -61.33 -85.20
CA GLU A 807 86.57 -62.31 -85.84
C GLU A 807 87.18 -61.73 -87.13
N LEU A 808 88.50 -61.80 -87.26
CA LEU A 808 89.24 -61.40 -88.46
C LEU A 808 90.01 -62.60 -89.06
N LYS A 809 90.63 -62.42 -90.24
CA LYS A 809 91.36 -63.50 -90.93
C LYS A 809 92.84 -63.18 -91.10
N LYS A 810 93.68 -64.22 -91.00
CA LYS A 810 95.11 -64.19 -91.28
C LYS A 810 95.45 -65.14 -92.42
N VAL A 811 96.21 -64.64 -93.40
CA VAL A 811 96.77 -65.44 -94.49
C VAL A 811 98.29 -65.30 -94.49
N LEU A 812 98.97 -66.42 -94.74
CA LEU A 812 100.42 -66.50 -94.92
C LEU A 812 100.73 -67.25 -96.22
N THR A 813 101.54 -66.65 -97.09
CA THR A 813 101.95 -67.23 -98.37
C THR A 813 103.44 -67.59 -98.36
N GLY A 814 103.80 -68.74 -98.92
CA GLY A 814 105.19 -69.22 -98.97
C GLY A 814 105.65 -70.06 -97.77
N MET A 815 104.80 -70.21 -96.74
CA MET A 815 104.97 -71.15 -95.63
C MET A 815 103.59 -71.52 -95.05
N GLN A 816 103.48 -72.68 -94.41
CA GLN A 816 102.24 -73.09 -93.72
C GLN A 816 101.97 -72.19 -92.50
N LEU A 817 100.75 -71.68 -92.39
CA LEU A 817 100.28 -70.98 -91.20
C LEU A 817 100.01 -71.98 -90.06
N THR A 818 100.44 -71.63 -88.84
CA THR A 818 100.14 -72.40 -87.62
C THR A 818 99.38 -71.52 -86.61
N ALA A 819 98.73 -72.17 -85.63
CA ALA A 819 98.09 -71.43 -84.53
C ALA A 819 99.15 -70.72 -83.67
N GLY A 820 98.81 -69.54 -83.16
CA GLY A 820 99.70 -68.72 -82.34
C GLY A 820 100.87 -68.11 -83.11
N MET A 821 100.82 -68.05 -84.45
CA MET A 821 101.97 -67.60 -85.25
C MET A 821 102.12 -66.07 -85.23
N PHE A 822 101.02 -65.33 -85.37
CA PHE A 822 100.92 -63.87 -85.38
C PHE A 822 100.00 -63.38 -84.26
N GLN A 823 100.31 -62.21 -83.68
CA GLN A 823 99.54 -61.59 -82.59
C GLN A 823 98.82 -60.32 -83.07
N PHE A 824 97.65 -60.04 -82.50
CA PHE A 824 96.79 -58.92 -82.87
C PHE A 824 96.28 -58.21 -81.62
N GLU A 825 96.29 -56.87 -81.63
CA GLU A 825 95.70 -56.03 -80.58
C GLU A 825 94.37 -55.45 -81.06
N LEU A 826 93.37 -55.39 -80.19
CA LEU A 826 92.12 -54.66 -80.39
C LEU A 826 92.05 -53.47 -79.44
N LYS A 827 91.92 -52.28 -80.03
CA LYS A 827 91.88 -50.98 -79.37
C LYS A 827 90.48 -50.38 -79.43
N ASP A 828 90.10 -49.65 -78.39
CA ASP A 828 88.88 -48.83 -78.39
C ASP A 828 89.03 -47.56 -79.25
N GLU A 829 87.97 -46.74 -79.33
CA GLU A 829 87.99 -45.48 -80.08
C GLU A 829 88.95 -44.43 -79.49
N ALA A 830 89.33 -44.55 -78.21
CA ALA A 830 90.37 -43.73 -77.59
C ALA A 830 91.80 -44.24 -77.88
N GLY A 831 91.95 -45.37 -78.58
CA GLY A 831 93.23 -45.98 -78.95
C GLY A 831 93.85 -46.87 -77.87
N SER A 832 93.14 -47.13 -76.76
CA SER A 832 93.63 -47.99 -75.68
C SER A 832 93.45 -49.46 -76.04
N THR A 833 94.49 -50.29 -75.87
CA THR A 833 94.36 -51.75 -76.06
C THR A 833 93.45 -52.31 -74.97
N ILE A 834 92.25 -52.76 -75.35
CA ILE A 834 91.28 -53.36 -74.43
C ILE A 834 91.30 -54.90 -74.49
N LYS A 835 91.90 -55.48 -75.53
CA LYS A 835 92.09 -56.93 -75.68
C LYS A 835 93.20 -57.25 -76.68
N ASP A 836 93.90 -58.36 -76.52
CA ASP A 836 94.81 -58.92 -77.52
C ASP A 836 94.52 -60.41 -77.76
N THR A 837 95.01 -60.96 -78.88
CA THR A 837 94.80 -62.37 -79.28
C THR A 837 95.87 -62.81 -80.29
N THR A 838 95.82 -64.07 -80.75
CA THR A 838 96.68 -64.60 -81.82
C THR A 838 95.85 -65.33 -82.87
N ASN A 839 96.39 -65.55 -84.08
CA ASN A 839 95.68 -66.32 -85.10
C ASN A 839 95.55 -67.80 -84.73
N LEU A 840 94.44 -68.42 -85.12
CA LEU A 840 94.24 -69.87 -85.11
C LEU A 840 94.90 -70.52 -86.35
N ALA A 841 95.02 -71.84 -86.38
CA ALA A 841 95.72 -72.57 -87.44
C ALA A 841 95.06 -72.45 -88.83
N ASP A 842 93.76 -72.15 -88.88
CA ASP A 842 93.01 -71.84 -90.09
C ASP A 842 93.10 -70.36 -90.50
N GLY A 843 93.81 -69.54 -89.69
CA GLY A 843 93.97 -68.11 -89.83
C GLY A 843 92.99 -67.24 -89.04
N THR A 844 92.01 -67.76 -88.31
CA THR A 844 90.98 -66.90 -87.68
C THR A 844 91.51 -66.17 -86.42
N ILE A 845 91.07 -64.93 -86.17
CA ILE A 845 91.54 -64.02 -85.11
C ILE A 845 90.34 -63.52 -84.27
N PRO A 846 90.03 -64.10 -83.09
CA PRO A 846 88.80 -63.78 -82.34
C PRO A 846 88.99 -62.86 -81.12
N PHE A 847 88.01 -61.96 -80.88
CA PHE A 847 87.90 -61.07 -79.72
C PHE A 847 86.47 -61.02 -79.13
N ASN A 848 86.28 -61.44 -77.87
CA ASN A 848 84.96 -61.45 -77.19
C ASN A 848 84.73 -60.21 -76.30
N LEU A 849 83.53 -59.61 -76.30
CA LEU A 849 83.13 -58.40 -75.55
C LEU A 849 81.68 -58.52 -75.00
N THR A 850 81.30 -57.72 -74.00
CA THR A 850 79.97 -57.74 -73.34
C THR A 850 79.34 -56.35 -73.30
N TYR A 851 78.02 -56.24 -73.51
CA TYR A 851 77.26 -54.98 -73.55
C TYR A 851 76.01 -55.03 -72.66
N THR A 852 75.66 -53.92 -72.00
CA THR A 852 74.55 -53.84 -71.03
C THR A 852 73.45 -52.83 -71.41
N THR A 853 73.70 -51.98 -72.40
CA THR A 853 72.78 -50.97 -72.95
C THR A 853 72.93 -50.90 -74.48
N PRO A 854 71.91 -50.46 -75.23
CA PRO A 854 72.05 -50.25 -76.66
C PRO A 854 72.98 -49.05 -76.97
N GLY A 855 73.69 -49.12 -78.10
CA GLY A 855 74.67 -48.12 -78.55
C GLY A 855 75.63 -48.64 -79.62
N ASP A 856 76.34 -47.73 -80.29
CA ASP A 856 77.38 -48.06 -81.26
C ASP A 856 78.76 -48.05 -80.58
N HIS A 857 79.56 -49.09 -80.81
CA HIS A 857 80.89 -49.26 -80.24
C HIS A 857 81.93 -49.48 -81.34
N ILE A 858 83.04 -48.73 -81.30
CA ILE A 858 84.01 -48.68 -82.39
C ILE A 858 85.38 -49.16 -81.90
N TYR A 859 86.00 -50.04 -82.70
CA TYR A 859 87.26 -50.71 -82.38
C TYR A 859 88.25 -50.69 -83.56
N THR A 860 89.53 -50.84 -83.25
CA THR A 860 90.63 -50.80 -84.21
C THR A 860 91.60 -51.95 -83.94
N ILE A 861 91.83 -52.82 -84.94
CA ILE A 861 92.67 -54.01 -84.82
C ILE A 861 93.94 -53.86 -85.66
N GLN A 862 95.09 -54.22 -85.09
CA GLN A 862 96.39 -54.21 -85.80
C GLN A 862 97.17 -55.50 -85.53
N GLU A 863 97.99 -55.92 -86.50
CA GLU A 863 98.99 -56.98 -86.28
C GLU A 863 100.18 -56.40 -85.50
N VAL A 864 100.73 -57.17 -84.56
CA VAL A 864 101.91 -56.79 -83.80
C VAL A 864 103.16 -57.21 -84.59
N ASP A 865 104.09 -56.28 -84.82
CA ASP A 865 105.37 -56.55 -85.49
C ASP A 865 106.16 -57.68 -84.76
N PRO A 866 106.62 -58.74 -85.45
CA PRO A 866 107.43 -59.81 -84.86
C PRO A 866 108.76 -59.36 -84.23
N SER A 867 109.24 -58.14 -84.50
CA SER A 867 110.40 -57.53 -83.85
C SER A 867 110.06 -56.74 -82.58
N SER A 868 108.77 -56.55 -82.27
CA SER A 868 108.29 -55.87 -81.07
C SER A 868 108.65 -56.65 -79.80
N PRO A 869 109.15 -56.01 -78.73
CA PRO A 869 109.43 -56.69 -77.46
C PRO A 869 108.17 -57.25 -76.78
N ASN A 870 106.97 -56.81 -77.19
CA ASN A 870 105.70 -57.31 -76.70
C ASN A 870 105.12 -58.46 -77.57
N TYR A 871 105.79 -58.84 -78.66
CA TYR A 871 105.34 -59.89 -79.54
C TYR A 871 105.35 -61.26 -78.85
N ARG A 872 104.19 -61.93 -78.85
CA ARG A 872 103.98 -63.27 -78.29
C ARG A 872 103.61 -64.31 -79.35
N GLY A 873 103.72 -63.97 -80.63
CA GLY A 873 103.59 -64.92 -81.73
C GLY A 873 104.80 -65.85 -81.86
N SER A 874 104.59 -67.02 -82.45
CA SER A 874 105.52 -68.17 -82.40
C SER A 874 106.53 -68.23 -83.54
N ILE A 875 106.98 -67.08 -84.08
CA ILE A 875 107.87 -67.05 -85.27
C ILE A 875 109.35 -67.09 -84.85
N PRO A 876 110.14 -68.07 -85.32
CA PRO A 876 111.58 -68.10 -85.11
C PRO A 876 112.31 -66.90 -85.74
N GLU A 877 113.30 -66.34 -85.06
CA GLU A 877 114.02 -65.12 -85.49
C GLU A 877 114.75 -65.27 -86.85
N ASN A 878 115.16 -66.49 -87.21
CA ASN A 878 115.74 -66.80 -88.52
C ASN A 878 114.70 -66.83 -89.65
N ILE A 879 113.42 -66.96 -89.32
CA ILE A 879 112.29 -66.93 -90.27
C ILE A 879 111.74 -65.51 -90.39
N SER A 880 111.63 -64.74 -89.30
CA SER A 880 111.09 -63.37 -89.34
C SER A 880 111.90 -62.43 -90.27
N LYS A 881 113.22 -62.61 -90.36
CA LYS A 881 114.11 -61.86 -91.28
C LYS A 881 113.84 -62.09 -92.78
N HIS A 882 112.99 -63.06 -93.11
CA HIS A 882 112.55 -63.39 -94.47
C HIS A 882 111.03 -63.31 -94.63
N MET A 883 110.33 -62.81 -93.61
CA MET A 883 108.90 -62.55 -93.60
C MET A 883 108.63 -61.07 -93.93
N THR A 884 107.66 -60.82 -94.80
CA THR A 884 107.01 -59.51 -94.93
C THR A 884 105.67 -59.59 -94.22
N CYS A 885 105.51 -58.77 -93.17
CA CYS A 885 104.27 -58.70 -92.39
C CYS A 885 103.38 -57.54 -92.85
N ASP A 886 102.08 -57.66 -92.57
CA ASP A 886 101.07 -56.68 -92.93
C ASP A 886 100.98 -55.57 -91.88
N GLU A 887 101.37 -54.35 -92.24
CA GLU A 887 101.31 -53.15 -91.37
C GLU A 887 99.90 -52.51 -91.33
N LYS A 888 98.92 -53.11 -92.01
CA LYS A 888 97.54 -52.64 -92.07
C LYS A 888 96.91 -52.54 -90.68
N THR A 889 95.92 -51.66 -90.58
CA THR A 889 95.07 -51.52 -89.40
C THR A 889 93.60 -51.60 -89.84
N ILE A 890 92.80 -52.39 -89.15
CA ILE A 890 91.44 -52.78 -89.53
C ILE A 890 90.44 -52.25 -88.51
N LYS A 891 89.58 -51.31 -88.91
CA LYS A 891 88.54 -50.70 -88.06
C LYS A 891 87.24 -51.50 -88.13
N VAL A 892 86.64 -51.81 -86.97
CA VAL A 892 85.41 -52.61 -86.82
C VAL A 892 84.40 -51.85 -85.95
N THR A 893 83.11 -51.92 -86.27
CA THR A 893 82.03 -51.33 -85.45
C THR A 893 81.06 -52.41 -84.98
N VAL A 894 80.77 -52.46 -83.69
CA VAL A 894 79.71 -53.30 -83.09
C VAL A 894 78.53 -52.40 -82.76
N GLN A 895 77.43 -52.54 -83.49
CA GLN A 895 76.17 -51.83 -83.19
C GLN A 895 75.29 -52.70 -82.29
N VAL A 896 74.99 -52.25 -81.08
CA VAL A 896 74.13 -52.95 -80.13
C VAL A 896 72.75 -52.31 -80.15
N ASN A 897 71.80 -52.97 -80.81
CA ASN A 897 70.41 -52.52 -80.89
C ASN A 897 69.54 -53.23 -79.84
N ASP A 898 68.43 -52.62 -79.46
CA ASP A 898 67.35 -53.32 -78.76
C ASP A 898 66.38 -53.92 -79.80
N ASP A 899 66.02 -55.20 -79.65
CA ASP A 899 65.06 -55.87 -80.55
C ASP A 899 63.59 -55.46 -80.30
N GLY A 900 63.36 -54.56 -79.34
CA GLY A 900 62.04 -54.07 -78.94
C GLY A 900 61.44 -54.87 -77.79
N SER A 901 62.04 -55.99 -77.39
CA SER A 901 61.65 -56.77 -76.21
C SER A 901 62.42 -56.38 -74.94
N GLY A 902 63.42 -55.50 -75.04
CA GLY A 902 64.38 -55.21 -73.96
C GLY A 902 65.62 -56.12 -74.01
N LYS A 903 65.78 -56.90 -75.09
CA LYS A 903 66.94 -57.75 -75.34
C LYS A 903 67.86 -57.07 -76.36
N LEU A 904 69.14 -57.03 -76.01
CA LEU A 904 70.18 -56.46 -76.88
C LEU A 904 70.50 -57.41 -78.03
N VAL A 905 70.94 -56.86 -79.16
CA VAL A 905 71.37 -57.58 -80.37
C VAL A 905 72.60 -56.87 -80.97
N PRO A 906 73.80 -57.46 -80.86
CA PRO A 906 75.02 -56.90 -81.43
C PRO A 906 75.18 -57.29 -82.91
N THR A 907 75.50 -56.32 -83.75
CA THR A 907 75.84 -56.50 -85.18
C THR A 907 77.24 -55.98 -85.43
N VAL A 908 78.17 -56.87 -85.77
CA VAL A 908 79.56 -56.51 -86.09
C VAL A 908 79.69 -56.16 -87.57
N LYS A 909 80.24 -54.98 -87.87
CA LYS A 909 80.51 -54.47 -89.22
C LYS A 909 82.01 -54.41 -89.48
N TYR A 910 82.42 -55.04 -90.58
CA TYR A 910 83.80 -55.13 -91.03
C TYR A 910 84.04 -54.27 -92.28
N PRO A 911 85.29 -53.86 -92.59
CA PRO A 911 85.65 -53.25 -93.86
C PRO A 911 85.73 -54.33 -94.97
N GLU A 912 85.82 -53.91 -96.24
CA GLU A 912 85.76 -54.81 -97.41
C GLU A 912 86.76 -55.97 -97.38
N ASP A 913 87.94 -55.74 -96.80
CA ASP A 913 88.97 -56.76 -96.58
C ASP A 913 89.36 -56.81 -95.09
N PRO A 914 88.75 -57.69 -94.29
CA PRO A 914 89.09 -57.90 -92.87
C PRO A 914 90.25 -58.90 -92.68
N THR A 915 91.11 -59.04 -93.69
CA THR A 915 92.23 -59.98 -93.69
C THR A 915 93.57 -59.26 -93.57
N PHE A 916 94.51 -59.90 -92.88
CA PHE A 916 95.93 -59.54 -92.87
C PHE A 916 96.74 -60.52 -93.73
N TYR A 917 97.67 -60.06 -94.57
CA TYR A 917 98.42 -60.91 -95.52
C TYR A 917 99.94 -60.83 -95.35
N ASN A 918 100.55 -61.95 -94.94
CA ASN A 918 102.02 -62.05 -94.82
C ASN A 918 102.60 -62.94 -95.91
N SER A 919 103.88 -62.75 -96.23
CA SER A 919 104.58 -63.63 -97.18
C SER A 919 106.04 -63.91 -96.81
N TYR A 920 106.52 -65.10 -97.15
CA TYR A 920 107.87 -65.59 -96.83
C TYR A 920 108.67 -65.88 -98.12
N LYS A 921 109.96 -65.49 -98.19
CA LYS A 921 110.82 -65.66 -99.40
C LYS A 921 112.23 -66.16 -99.08
N VAL A 922 112.70 -67.17 -99.83
CA VAL A 922 114.06 -67.77 -99.73
C VAL A 922 114.91 -67.41 -100.98
N ARG A 923 116.24 -67.38 -100.86
CA ARG A 923 117.15 -66.83 -101.90
C ARG A 923 118.16 -67.86 -102.48
N GLY A 924 117.84 -68.42 -103.65
CA GLY A 924 118.83 -68.82 -104.68
C GLY A 924 119.15 -70.32 -104.91
N GLY A 925 118.80 -70.85 -106.09
CA GLY A 925 119.25 -72.16 -106.61
C GLY A 925 118.16 -72.95 -107.35
N ILE A 926 118.47 -73.54 -108.52
CA ILE A 926 117.51 -74.25 -109.40
C ILE A 926 117.32 -75.72 -108.97
N TRP A 927 116.07 -76.14 -108.74
CA TRP A 927 115.28 -77.03 -109.61
C TRP A 927 113.78 -76.89 -109.29
#